data_AF-E7G2E9-F1
#
_entry.id   AF-E7G2E9-F1
#
_cell.length_a   1.000
_cell.length_b   1.000
_cell.length_c   1.000
_cell.angle_alpha   90.00
_cell.angle_beta   90.00
_cell.angle_gamma   90.00
#
_symmetry.space_group_name_H-M   'P 1'
#
loop_
_entity.id
_entity.type
_entity.pdbx_description
1 polymer ?
#
loop_
_entity_poly.entity_id
_entity_poly.type
_entity_poly.pdbx_seq_one_letter_code
_entity_poly.pdbx_strand_id
1 'polypeptide(L)'
;MIQTFEDYKHLVDKLCQYAYHYYVLASPLISDAIYDQLYRQVLDYETKYPQNILPYSPTQRVGGVVLETLPKHTHKVRMWSLENVFNLEELQVWINRIVESEHALKTKGRISQTYPSASFTRFTCSPKLDGASLNLYYENGQLQSASMRGNGLEGELVTHNAKTIHSIPLIIPYTKPIEIRGEVVLQREDFKALNAERLKQNLPLFANARNATVGSLRQLDSKIAAQRKLTFYPWGLGLVEEKYTSLKQSMQMVKDWGFLSLEFVLCESLEAIEETFKLFHTRRSEVTFDADGMVVMLDDLYLQSILGFTIKSPRFGFAYKFPATEKHTKLLDVLNQVGRSGAITPVALLEPIKLEGACISKATLDNYTQIQQQGLMINDTVVIVRSGDVIPKIIKPLKHLRNGTQKPITPPTHCPACQSVLQKQPLNVCPECNLPLLLKNKPNFCPKCQILFKKYTHCPVCQTLLGKQHKKCPQCQSDVTFPKHCLQCGGDLELKEYCYRCDLDLSNKDRYLFCPNKDCIARVKESIVYFASKHGLEIKGLGDKVVAQLLQAGLIKGVIDLYSLEEKALLELEGWQQKKAQNLLQAITKSKQAPLWRFISALGIEHIGKGASKILAQHFGLEVFDKTYQEIASLEGFGAKGLKEEEKKIAASFVRFVKENKGLIKQLLTLVNPIATEKKITPSFFKDKKIVITGSLEKPRTEISALLESLGAHVQTGVSSKTDLLIYGENPGSKLEKAKKLGIEVMEEVTFLERLKSEGNG
;
A
#
# COMPACT_ATOMS: atom_id res chain seq x y z
N MET A 1 21.37 46.04 26.19
CA MET A 1 19.95 45.86 26.57
C MET A 1 19.10 46.22 25.37
N ILE A 2 18.08 45.42 25.06
CA ILE A 2 17.15 45.65 23.95
C ILE A 2 16.27 46.85 24.31
N GLN A 3 16.34 47.94 23.54
CA GLN A 3 15.57 49.16 23.80
C GLN A 3 14.41 49.36 22.82
N THR A 4 14.59 48.89 21.58
CA THR A 4 13.60 49.01 20.51
C THR A 4 13.20 47.65 19.95
N PHE A 5 12.12 47.60 19.16
CA PHE A 5 11.74 46.40 18.41
C PHE A 5 12.81 46.01 17.36
N GLU A 6 13.51 47.00 16.79
CA GLU A 6 14.58 46.72 15.81
C GLU A 6 15.80 46.08 16.48
N ASP A 7 16.15 46.51 17.70
CA ASP A 7 17.20 45.85 18.50
C ASP A 7 16.86 44.39 18.80
N TYR A 8 15.58 44.13 19.13
CA TYR A 8 15.06 42.80 19.38
C TYR A 8 15.17 41.94 18.13
N LYS A 9 14.65 42.43 17.00
CA LYS A 9 14.70 41.74 15.70
C LYS A 9 16.12 41.40 15.29
N HIS A 10 17.04 42.37 15.35
CA HIS A 10 18.44 42.14 15.00
C HIS A 10 19.12 41.12 15.93
N LEU A 11 18.78 41.10 17.22
CA LEU A 11 19.31 40.09 18.14
C LEU A 11 18.72 38.69 17.87
N VAL A 12 17.42 38.61 17.56
CA VAL A 12 16.76 37.37 17.12
C VAL A 12 17.42 36.82 15.85
N ASP A 13 17.67 37.66 14.85
CA ASP A 13 18.32 37.29 13.59
C ASP A 13 19.75 36.74 13.85
N LYS A 14 20.52 37.37 14.75
CA LYS A 14 21.84 36.87 15.19
C LYS A 14 21.75 35.52 15.90
N LEU A 15 20.82 35.35 16.85
CA LEU A 15 20.65 34.07 17.53
C LEU A 15 20.25 32.97 16.56
N CYS A 16 19.39 33.25 15.59
CA CYS A 16 19.05 32.32 14.51
C CYS A 16 20.30 31.90 13.72
N GLN A 17 21.16 32.86 13.36
CA GLN A 17 22.44 32.58 12.69
C GLN A 17 23.36 31.71 13.56
N TYR A 18 23.53 32.05 14.84
CA TYR A 18 24.37 31.26 15.76
C TYR A 18 23.83 29.85 15.97
N ALA A 19 22.52 29.70 16.13
CA ALA A 19 21.86 28.40 16.25
C ALA A 19 22.05 27.56 14.98
N TYR A 20 21.96 28.17 13.79
CA TYR A 20 22.21 27.49 12.53
C TYR A 20 23.65 26.98 12.45
N HIS A 21 24.62 27.84 12.75
CA HIS A 21 26.04 27.47 12.76
C HIS A 21 26.37 26.35 13.77
N TYR A 22 25.78 26.41 14.96
CA TYR A 22 25.98 25.40 16.00
C TYR A 22 25.30 24.07 15.66
N TYR A 23 23.98 24.07 15.44
CA TYR A 23 23.18 22.84 15.34
C TYR A 23 23.14 22.24 13.93
N VAL A 24 23.38 23.04 12.88
CA VAL A 24 23.23 22.58 11.49
C VAL A 24 24.59 22.43 10.82
N LEU A 25 25.47 23.44 10.94
CA LEU A 25 26.80 23.39 10.33
C LEU A 25 27.87 22.73 11.19
N ALA A 26 27.56 22.44 12.47
CA ALA A 26 28.52 21.94 13.46
C ALA A 26 29.81 22.79 13.53
N SER A 27 29.68 24.10 13.35
CA SER A 27 30.77 25.08 13.30
C SER A 27 30.36 26.34 14.07
N PRO A 28 30.42 26.30 15.42
CA PRO A 28 29.90 27.37 16.26
C PRO A 28 30.70 28.66 16.12
N LEU A 29 30.00 29.79 15.96
CA LEU A 29 30.61 31.12 15.84
C LEU A 29 30.89 31.78 17.19
N ILE A 30 30.19 31.33 18.25
CA ILE A 30 30.28 31.86 19.61
C ILE A 30 30.21 30.70 20.62
N SER A 31 30.59 30.95 21.88
CA SER A 31 30.49 29.97 22.96
C SER A 31 29.05 29.83 23.48
N ASP A 32 28.74 28.67 24.06
CA ASP A 32 27.44 28.36 24.68
C ASP A 32 27.04 29.42 25.73
N ALA A 33 27.99 29.87 26.55
CA ALA A 33 27.75 30.89 27.57
C ALA A 33 27.27 32.23 26.98
N ILE A 34 27.84 32.65 25.85
CA ILE A 34 27.43 33.88 25.16
C ILE A 34 26.05 33.67 24.52
N TYR A 35 25.83 32.51 23.88
CA TYR A 35 24.54 32.20 23.28
C TYR A 35 23.41 32.22 24.31
N ASP A 36 23.61 31.57 25.47
CA ASP A 36 22.65 31.54 26.56
C ASP A 36 22.35 32.93 27.13
N GLN A 37 23.38 33.78 27.24
CA GLN A 37 23.19 35.17 27.69
C GLN A 37 22.31 35.95 26.71
N LEU A 38 22.58 35.85 25.40
CA LEU A 38 21.80 36.53 24.37
C LEU A 38 20.37 35.97 24.28
N TYR A 39 20.22 34.65 24.42
CA TYR A 39 18.93 33.97 24.46
C TYR A 39 18.06 34.47 25.62
N ARG A 40 18.65 34.61 26.83
CA ARG A 40 17.95 35.18 27.99
C ARG A 40 17.47 36.60 27.73
N GLN A 41 18.28 37.45 27.08
CA GLN A 41 17.87 38.81 26.74
C GLN A 41 16.65 38.84 25.80
N VAL A 42 16.63 37.96 24.80
CA VAL A 42 15.48 37.80 23.89
C VAL A 42 14.25 37.31 24.67
N LEU A 43 14.41 36.29 25.51
CA LEU A 43 13.32 35.74 26.32
C LEU A 43 12.72 36.77 27.29
N ASP A 44 13.57 37.56 27.95
CA ASP A 44 13.14 38.63 28.86
C ASP A 44 12.32 39.70 28.12
N TYR A 45 12.74 40.06 26.90
CA TYR A 45 12.00 41.01 26.06
C TYR A 45 10.65 40.45 25.62
N GLU A 46 10.61 39.20 25.14
CA GLU A 46 9.37 38.54 24.71
C GLU A 46 8.37 38.36 25.84
N THR A 47 8.86 38.09 27.05
CA THR A 47 8.04 38.01 28.27
C THR A 47 7.38 39.36 28.59
N LYS A 48 8.10 40.46 28.36
CA LYS A 48 7.61 41.83 28.59
C LYS A 48 6.70 42.35 27.47
N TYR A 49 6.92 41.91 26.23
CA TYR A 49 6.18 42.35 25.05
C TYR A 49 5.65 41.17 24.21
N PRO A 50 4.66 40.40 24.70
CA PRO A 50 4.17 39.19 24.02
C PRO A 50 3.64 39.42 22.60
N GLN A 51 3.09 40.62 22.33
CA GLN A 51 2.59 41.02 21.02
C GLN A 51 3.69 41.26 19.98
N ASN A 52 4.94 41.43 20.42
CA ASN A 52 6.10 41.68 19.55
C ASN A 52 6.86 40.39 19.20
N ILE A 53 6.44 39.22 19.70
CA ILE A 53 7.16 37.96 19.50
C ILE A 53 7.25 37.66 18.00
N LEU A 54 8.48 37.55 17.49
CA LEU A 54 8.71 37.14 16.12
C LEU A 54 8.42 35.63 15.99
N PRO A 55 7.64 35.20 14.98
CA PRO A 55 7.23 33.80 14.83
C PRO A 55 8.40 32.84 14.58
N TYR A 56 9.54 33.36 14.15
CA TYR A 56 10.77 32.63 13.89
C TYR A 56 11.81 32.74 15.03
N SER A 57 11.47 33.38 16.15
CA SER A 57 12.38 33.52 17.28
C SER A 57 12.83 32.15 17.81
N PRO A 58 14.10 31.96 18.21
CA PRO A 58 14.60 30.70 18.76
C PRO A 58 13.80 30.19 19.97
N THR A 59 13.19 31.09 20.73
CA THR A 59 12.33 30.77 21.89
C THR A 59 11.04 30.04 21.49
N GLN A 60 10.59 30.20 20.23
CA GLN A 60 9.36 29.60 19.71
C GLN A 60 9.56 28.17 19.20
N ARG A 61 10.79 27.64 19.24
CA ARG A 61 11.10 26.29 18.75
C ARG A 61 10.59 25.17 19.66
N VAL A 62 10.53 25.41 20.97
CA VAL A 62 10.10 24.40 21.96
C VAL A 62 8.84 24.87 22.68
N GLY A 63 7.74 24.16 22.47
CA GLY A 63 6.46 24.47 23.11
C GLY A 63 6.39 24.02 24.57
N GLY A 64 5.57 24.71 25.38
CA GLY A 64 5.27 24.35 26.76
C GLY A 64 4.00 23.49 26.95
N VAL A 65 3.10 23.45 25.96
CA VAL A 65 1.81 22.75 26.05
C VAL A 65 1.94 21.32 25.52
N VAL A 66 1.60 20.35 26.37
CA VAL A 66 1.53 18.93 25.98
C VAL A 66 0.20 18.68 25.27
N LEU A 67 0.25 18.13 24.06
CA LEU A 67 -0.97 17.82 23.30
C LEU A 67 -1.64 16.55 23.84
N GLU A 68 -2.97 16.46 23.75
CA GLU A 68 -3.67 15.20 24.10
C GLU A 68 -3.54 14.16 22.98
N THR A 69 -3.64 14.60 21.72
CA THR A 69 -3.54 13.75 20.53
C THR A 69 -2.93 14.50 19.36
N LEU A 70 -2.41 13.77 18.37
CA LEU A 70 -1.95 14.33 17.10
C LEU A 70 -3.13 14.39 16.11
N PRO A 71 -3.58 15.58 15.70
CA PRO A 71 -4.69 15.70 14.76
C PRO A 71 -4.28 15.21 13.36
N LYS A 72 -5.27 14.89 12.53
CA LYS A 72 -5.04 14.56 11.11
C LYS A 72 -4.97 15.85 10.29
N HIS A 73 -4.12 15.83 9.27
CA HIS A 73 -3.94 16.94 8.34
C HIS A 73 -3.94 16.42 6.91
N THR A 74 -4.74 17.02 6.04
CA THR A 74 -4.83 16.68 4.62
C THR A 74 -3.74 17.40 3.85
N HIS A 75 -2.93 16.65 3.10
CA HIS A 75 -1.88 17.22 2.26
C HIS A 75 -2.51 17.96 1.08
N LYS A 76 -1.93 19.10 0.67
CA LYS A 76 -2.43 19.85 -0.49
C LYS A 76 -2.20 19.07 -1.77
N VAL A 77 -1.04 18.41 -1.85
CA VAL A 77 -0.70 17.46 -2.90
C VAL A 77 -0.44 16.09 -2.29
N ARG A 78 -0.90 15.01 -2.92
CA ARG A 78 -0.65 13.65 -2.41
C ARG A 78 0.86 13.35 -2.29
N MET A 79 1.24 12.73 -1.18
CA MET A 79 2.57 12.14 -0.97
C MET A 79 2.58 10.68 -1.44
N TRP A 80 3.43 10.36 -2.40
CA TRP A 80 3.49 9.04 -3.03
C TRP A 80 4.60 8.16 -2.42
N SER A 81 4.52 6.85 -2.65
CA SER A 81 5.64 5.93 -2.38
C SER A 81 6.41 5.70 -3.68
N LEU A 82 7.67 5.28 -3.59
CA LEU A 82 8.45 4.90 -4.76
C LEU A 82 8.27 3.42 -5.09
N GLU A 83 8.36 3.10 -6.38
CA GLU A 83 8.57 1.72 -6.85
C GLU A 83 10.01 1.30 -6.50
N ASN A 84 10.25 0.00 -6.26
CA ASN A 84 11.59 -0.50 -5.94
C ASN A 84 12.21 -1.18 -7.16
N VAL A 85 13.52 -0.99 -7.32
CA VAL A 85 14.41 -1.69 -8.26
C VAL A 85 15.52 -2.34 -7.45
N PHE A 86 15.86 -3.60 -7.75
CA PHE A 86 16.82 -4.39 -6.96
C PHE A 86 18.09 -4.81 -7.73
N ASN A 87 18.08 -4.70 -9.05
CA ASN A 87 19.19 -5.14 -9.90
C ASN A 87 19.24 -4.36 -11.22
N LEU A 88 20.35 -4.53 -11.94
CA LEU A 88 20.63 -3.88 -13.22
C LEU A 88 19.59 -4.20 -14.31
N GLU A 89 19.07 -5.43 -14.34
CA GLU A 89 18.07 -5.85 -15.33
C GLU A 89 16.76 -5.08 -15.13
N GLU A 90 16.28 -4.99 -13.89
CA GLU A 90 15.11 -4.19 -13.51
C GLU A 90 15.32 -2.70 -13.79
N LEU A 91 16.52 -2.17 -13.53
CA LEU A 91 16.89 -0.80 -13.86
C LEU A 91 16.76 -0.55 -15.37
N GLN A 92 17.35 -1.43 -16.19
CA GLN A 92 17.30 -1.31 -17.64
C GLN A 92 15.86 -1.32 -18.16
N VAL A 93 15.02 -2.22 -17.65
CA VAL A 93 13.59 -2.28 -18.00
C VAL A 93 12.87 -0.97 -17.64
N TRP A 94 13.16 -0.40 -16.47
CA TRP A 94 12.55 0.84 -16.02
C TRP A 94 12.98 2.03 -16.90
N ILE A 95 14.27 2.13 -17.22
CA ILE A 95 14.82 3.20 -18.07
C ILE A 95 14.28 3.11 -19.49
N ASN A 96 14.22 1.91 -20.08
CA ASN A 96 13.63 1.70 -21.41
C ASN A 96 12.18 2.19 -21.48
N ARG A 97 11.38 1.89 -20.45
CA ARG A 97 9.98 2.36 -20.35
C ARG A 97 9.87 3.89 -20.38
N ILE A 98 10.81 4.59 -19.75
CA ILE A 98 10.85 6.07 -19.75
C ILE A 98 11.23 6.60 -21.14
N VAL A 99 12.28 6.06 -21.74
CA VAL A 99 12.74 6.45 -23.08
C VAL A 99 11.64 6.25 -24.12
N GLU A 100 10.95 5.10 -24.08
CA GLU A 100 9.79 4.81 -24.93
C GLU A 100 8.65 5.80 -24.71
N SER A 101 8.37 6.15 -23.44
CA SER A 101 7.32 7.11 -23.10
C SER A 101 7.66 8.52 -23.60
N GLU A 102 8.91 8.96 -23.46
CA GLU A 102 9.38 10.25 -23.97
C GLU A 102 9.29 10.28 -25.51
N HIS A 103 9.75 9.24 -26.19
CA HIS A 103 9.64 9.13 -27.65
C HIS A 103 8.17 9.17 -28.11
N ALA A 104 7.28 8.48 -27.41
CA ALA A 104 5.84 8.52 -27.67
C ALA A 104 5.23 9.92 -27.44
N LEU A 105 5.77 10.72 -26.51
CA LEU A 105 5.32 12.09 -26.29
C LEU A 105 5.83 13.04 -27.39
N LYS A 106 7.08 12.87 -27.86
CA LYS A 106 7.64 13.64 -29.00
C LYS A 106 6.86 13.39 -30.28
N THR A 107 6.61 12.13 -30.61
CA THR A 107 5.85 11.73 -31.81
C THR A 107 4.41 12.25 -31.82
N LYS A 108 3.80 12.44 -30.64
CA LYS A 108 2.46 13.02 -30.48
C LYS A 108 2.42 14.55 -30.40
N GLY A 109 3.56 15.23 -30.60
CA GLY A 109 3.65 16.70 -30.52
C GLY A 109 3.36 17.29 -29.14
N ARG A 110 3.34 16.47 -28.08
CA ARG A 110 3.06 16.92 -26.70
C ARG A 110 4.27 17.59 -26.04
N ILE A 111 5.44 17.40 -26.62
CA ILE A 111 6.71 18.06 -26.29
C ILE A 111 7.40 18.43 -27.62
N SER A 112 8.11 19.57 -27.69
CA SER A 112 8.62 20.09 -28.96
C SER A 112 9.68 19.19 -29.61
N GLN A 113 9.78 19.20 -30.93
CA GLN A 113 10.86 18.53 -31.68
C GLN A 113 12.25 19.15 -31.42
N THR A 114 12.31 20.35 -30.83
CA THR A 114 13.54 21.03 -30.39
C THR A 114 14.01 20.60 -28.99
N TYR A 115 13.31 19.68 -28.32
CA TYR A 115 13.93 18.93 -27.23
C TYR A 115 15.15 18.20 -27.81
N PRO A 116 16.36 18.32 -27.23
CA PRO A 116 17.58 17.78 -27.81
C PRO A 116 17.36 16.31 -28.18
N SER A 117 17.27 16.03 -29.47
CA SER A 117 16.98 14.71 -30.03
C SER A 117 18.21 13.78 -29.97
N ALA A 118 19.16 14.06 -29.09
CA ALA A 118 20.45 13.37 -28.99
C ALA A 118 21.07 13.30 -27.57
N SER A 119 20.44 13.82 -26.50
CA SER A 119 20.92 13.57 -25.13
C SER A 119 19.93 12.70 -24.39
N PHE A 120 20.40 11.62 -23.78
CA PHE A 120 19.63 10.77 -22.90
C PHE A 120 18.84 11.61 -21.87
N THR A 121 17.65 11.14 -21.47
CA THR A 121 16.88 11.79 -20.41
C THR A 121 17.72 11.92 -19.14
N ARG A 122 17.80 13.11 -18.54
CA ARG A 122 18.64 13.32 -17.36
C ARG A 122 17.94 12.85 -16.09
N PHE A 123 18.68 12.16 -15.24
CA PHE A 123 18.19 11.65 -13.96
C PHE A 123 18.95 12.30 -12.81
N THR A 124 18.24 12.62 -11.74
CA THR A 124 18.81 13.08 -10.49
C THR A 124 18.79 11.94 -9.48
N CYS A 125 19.98 11.56 -9.03
CA CYS A 125 20.26 10.49 -8.10
C CYS A 125 20.60 11.08 -6.72
N SER A 126 20.01 10.53 -5.66
CA SER A 126 20.28 10.96 -4.27
C SER A 126 20.22 9.79 -3.28
N PRO A 127 20.89 9.85 -2.13
CA PRO A 127 20.80 8.80 -1.11
C PRO A 127 19.36 8.59 -0.65
N LYS A 128 18.94 7.33 -0.55
CA LYS A 128 17.63 6.99 0.00
C LYS A 128 17.72 6.85 1.51
N LEU A 129 17.31 7.90 2.21
CA LEU A 129 17.32 7.97 3.67
C LEU A 129 16.34 6.98 4.31
N ASP A 130 16.74 6.36 5.42
CA ASP A 130 15.89 5.47 6.23
C ASP A 130 15.32 6.22 7.45
N GLY A 131 14.27 7.01 7.21
CA GLY A 131 13.69 7.90 8.21
C GLY A 131 12.17 7.96 8.20
N ALA A 132 11.65 9.15 8.50
CA ALA A 132 10.24 9.47 8.44
C ALA A 132 9.98 10.65 7.50
N SER A 133 9.22 10.42 6.44
CA SER A 133 8.84 11.48 5.50
C SER A 133 7.95 12.53 6.17
N LEU A 134 8.32 13.79 5.95
CA LEU A 134 7.67 14.98 6.49
C LEU A 134 7.39 15.99 5.37
N ASN A 135 6.18 16.55 5.37
CA ASN A 135 5.75 17.61 4.47
C ASN A 135 5.65 18.91 5.29
N LEU A 136 6.42 19.93 4.91
CA LEU A 136 6.41 21.25 5.50
C LEU A 136 5.65 22.20 4.59
N TYR A 137 4.65 22.88 5.11
CA TYR A 137 3.90 23.89 4.38
C TYR A 137 4.28 25.29 4.88
N TYR A 138 4.73 26.12 3.95
CA TYR A 138 5.05 27.52 4.19
C TYR A 138 4.06 28.42 3.46
N GLU A 139 3.69 29.53 4.10
CA GLU A 139 2.87 30.59 3.53
C GLU A 139 3.37 31.93 4.06
N ASN A 140 3.53 32.93 3.18
CA ASN A 140 4.18 34.20 3.49
C ASN A 140 5.58 34.03 4.09
N GLY A 141 6.31 32.99 3.64
CA GLY A 141 7.62 32.63 4.15
C GLY A 141 7.63 31.93 5.50
N GLN A 142 6.50 31.80 6.20
CA GLN A 142 6.46 31.24 7.56
C GLN A 142 6.00 29.79 7.57
N LEU A 143 6.61 28.95 8.41
CA LEU A 143 6.19 27.56 8.61
C LEU A 143 4.80 27.50 9.25
N GLN A 144 3.79 27.13 8.46
CA GLN A 144 2.40 27.01 8.91
C GLN A 144 2.10 25.63 9.47
N SER A 145 2.54 24.58 8.79
CA SER A 145 2.29 23.21 9.23
C SER A 145 3.38 22.23 8.83
N ALA A 146 3.56 21.21 9.66
CA ALA A 146 4.37 20.04 9.33
C ALA A 146 3.54 18.78 9.56
N SER A 147 3.44 17.92 8.54
CA SER A 147 2.63 16.70 8.62
C SER A 147 3.38 15.49 8.10
N MET A 148 3.27 14.37 8.82
CA MET A 148 3.84 13.08 8.38
C MET A 148 3.08 12.53 7.17
N ARG A 149 3.67 11.60 6.40
CA ARG A 149 3.02 11.03 5.21
C ARG A 149 1.64 10.41 5.45
N GLY A 150 1.50 9.63 6.52
CA GLY A 150 0.30 8.83 6.79
C GLY A 150 -0.09 7.92 5.62
N ASN A 151 -1.32 8.09 5.09
CA ASN A 151 -1.82 7.30 3.95
C ASN A 151 -1.47 7.91 2.58
N GLY A 152 -0.73 9.03 2.57
CA GLY A 152 -0.36 9.79 1.38
C GLY A 152 -1.30 10.94 1.06
N LEU A 153 -2.58 10.86 1.43
CA LEU A 153 -3.55 11.96 1.34
C LEU A 153 -3.67 12.72 2.68
N GLU A 154 -3.62 11.98 3.79
CA GLU A 154 -3.73 12.51 5.13
C GLU A 154 -2.60 11.98 6.02
N GLY A 155 -2.03 12.91 6.78
CA GLY A 155 -0.94 12.75 7.72
C GLY A 155 -1.35 13.01 9.17
N GLU A 156 -0.43 12.75 10.10
CA GLU A 156 -0.51 13.30 11.45
C GLU A 156 0.19 14.66 11.46
N LEU A 157 -0.46 15.68 12.01
CA LEU A 157 0.11 17.01 12.20
C LEU A 157 1.09 16.98 13.37
N VAL A 158 2.35 17.31 13.10
CA VAL A 158 3.47 17.22 14.05
C VAL A 158 4.25 18.54 14.09
N THR A 159 3.57 19.65 13.86
CA THR A 159 4.18 21.00 13.72
C THR A 159 4.95 21.41 14.96
N HIS A 160 4.43 21.10 16.16
CA HIS A 160 5.10 21.39 17.43
C HIS A 160 6.43 20.65 17.57
N ASN A 161 6.53 19.42 17.07
CA ASN A 161 7.79 18.66 17.06
C ASN A 161 8.70 19.08 15.90
N ALA A 162 8.15 19.45 14.74
CA ALA A 162 8.96 19.92 13.62
C ALA A 162 9.68 21.25 13.94
N LYS A 163 9.05 22.13 14.72
CA LYS A 163 9.68 23.38 15.20
C LYS A 163 10.95 23.14 16.03
N THR A 164 11.05 22.00 16.72
CA THR A 164 12.24 21.64 17.52
C THR A 164 13.41 21.15 16.67
N ILE A 165 13.21 20.93 15.36
CA ILE A 165 14.25 20.44 14.45
C ILE A 165 15.02 21.64 13.90
N HIS A 166 16.26 21.80 14.33
CA HIS A 166 17.06 22.99 13.99
C HIS A 166 17.39 23.10 12.49
N SER A 167 17.45 21.99 11.75
CA SER A 167 17.64 22.01 10.30
C SER A 167 16.37 22.38 9.51
N ILE A 168 15.27 22.69 10.20
CA ILE A 168 14.06 23.27 9.61
C ILE A 168 14.06 24.77 9.90
N PRO A 169 14.18 25.64 8.89
CA PRO A 169 13.96 27.07 9.01
C PRO A 169 12.51 27.36 9.39
N LEU A 170 12.28 28.23 10.37
CA LEU A 170 10.91 28.67 10.71
C LEU A 170 10.38 29.74 9.74
N ILE A 171 11.31 30.46 9.10
CA ILE A 171 11.04 31.41 8.03
C ILE A 171 11.97 31.13 6.84
N ILE A 172 11.47 31.33 5.63
CA ILE A 172 12.18 31.20 4.37
C ILE A 172 11.93 32.47 3.52
N PRO A 173 12.82 32.83 2.59
CA PRO A 173 12.63 34.03 1.75
C PRO A 173 11.49 33.89 0.72
N TYR A 174 11.00 32.67 0.49
CA TYR A 174 9.91 32.39 -0.44
C TYR A 174 8.54 32.74 0.15
N THR A 175 7.86 33.74 -0.41
CA THR A 175 6.62 34.28 0.18
C THR A 175 5.35 33.58 -0.28
N LYS A 176 5.36 32.92 -1.45
CA LYS A 176 4.19 32.22 -1.97
C LYS A 176 3.95 30.87 -1.26
N PRO A 177 2.74 30.29 -1.34
CA PRO A 177 2.46 28.98 -0.78
C PRO A 177 3.37 27.89 -1.36
N ILE A 178 4.04 27.12 -0.49
CA ILE A 178 4.91 26.02 -0.92
C ILE A 178 4.90 24.85 0.07
N GLU A 179 4.94 23.62 -0.46
CA GLU A 179 5.24 22.42 0.30
C GLU A 179 6.67 21.94 0.04
N ILE A 180 7.50 21.89 1.07
CA ILE A 180 8.84 21.30 1.05
C ILE A 180 8.75 19.90 1.65
N ARG A 181 9.17 18.89 0.88
CA ARG A 181 9.14 17.49 1.28
C ARG A 181 10.54 17.00 1.59
N GLY A 182 10.66 16.27 2.68
CA GLY A 182 11.93 15.74 3.11
C GLY A 182 11.78 14.53 4.02
N GLU A 183 12.92 14.01 4.45
CA GLU A 183 12.99 12.91 5.40
C GLU A 183 13.59 13.44 6.70
N VAL A 184 12.92 13.12 7.81
CA VAL A 184 13.50 13.28 9.14
C VAL A 184 14.26 12.02 9.49
N VAL A 185 15.50 12.17 9.94
CA VAL A 185 16.39 11.08 10.35
C VAL A 185 16.91 11.33 11.76
N LEU A 186 17.38 10.26 12.37
CA LEU A 186 18.17 10.30 13.59
C LEU A 186 19.58 9.84 13.21
N GLN A 187 20.59 10.64 13.50
CA GLN A 187 21.96 10.29 13.19
C GLN A 187 22.37 9.05 14.01
N ARG A 188 23.30 8.24 13.49
CA ARG A 188 23.69 6.96 14.12
C ARG A 188 24.19 7.13 15.55
N GLU A 189 24.98 8.16 15.82
CA GLU A 189 25.50 8.42 17.17
C GLU A 189 24.39 8.89 18.12
N ASP A 190 23.48 9.75 17.67
CA ASP A 190 22.32 10.18 18.47
C ASP A 190 21.36 9.00 18.74
N PHE A 191 21.20 8.09 17.79
CA PHE A 191 20.44 6.85 17.97
C PHE A 191 21.07 5.92 19.02
N LYS A 192 22.40 5.72 18.94
CA LYS A 192 23.15 4.94 19.95
C LYS A 192 23.01 5.57 21.33
N ALA A 193 23.20 6.89 21.44
CA ALA A 193 23.07 7.62 22.69
C ALA A 193 21.64 7.51 23.27
N LEU A 194 20.62 7.67 22.44
CA LEU A 194 19.22 7.50 22.84
C LEU A 194 18.94 6.11 23.38
N ASN A 195 19.41 5.06 22.70
CA ASN A 195 19.22 3.69 23.19
C ASN A 195 20.02 3.40 24.46
N ALA A 196 21.24 3.95 24.60
CA ALA A 196 22.01 3.82 25.83
C ALA A 196 21.29 4.48 27.02
N GLU A 197 20.71 5.66 26.83
CA GLU A 197 19.94 6.34 27.86
C GLU A 197 18.67 5.56 28.23
N ARG A 198 17.94 5.05 27.23
CA ARG A 198 16.76 4.19 27.46
C ARG A 198 17.12 2.92 28.23
N LEU A 199 18.27 2.32 27.94
CA LEU A 199 18.75 1.14 28.67
C LEU A 199 19.00 1.46 30.14
N LYS A 200 19.65 2.59 30.45
CA LYS A 200 19.86 3.05 31.83
C LYS A 200 18.54 3.26 32.57
N GLN A 201 17.50 3.69 31.87
CA GLN A 201 16.16 3.91 32.40
C GLN A 201 15.26 2.66 32.39
N ASN A 202 15.79 1.47 32.05
CA ASN A 202 15.02 0.23 31.88
C ASN A 202 13.83 0.35 30.90
N LEU A 203 13.93 1.22 29.90
CA LEU A 203 12.94 1.39 28.86
C LEU A 203 13.23 0.49 27.65
N PRO A 204 12.18 0.03 26.91
CA PRO A 204 12.37 -0.75 25.70
C PRO A 204 13.22 0.00 24.67
N LEU A 205 14.23 -0.66 24.12
CA LEU A 205 15.11 -0.08 23.09
C LEU A 205 14.37 0.09 21.77
N PHE A 206 14.76 1.09 21.00
CA PHE A 206 14.34 1.20 19.61
C PHE A 206 15.13 0.22 18.74
N ALA A 207 14.41 -0.49 17.86
CA ALA A 207 15.03 -1.48 16.98
C ALA A 207 15.96 -0.85 15.93
N ASN A 208 15.59 0.30 15.35
CA ASN A 208 16.41 0.98 14.36
C ASN A 208 16.19 2.51 14.44
N ALA A 209 17.07 3.26 13.78
CA ALA A 209 17.03 4.72 13.76
C ALA A 209 15.68 5.22 13.22
N ARG A 210 15.16 4.62 12.14
CA ARG A 210 13.83 4.92 11.60
C ARG A 210 12.71 4.88 12.64
N ASN A 211 12.60 3.79 13.40
CA ASN A 211 11.57 3.62 14.41
C ASN A 211 11.73 4.63 15.56
N ALA A 212 12.98 4.94 15.93
CA ALA A 212 13.27 6.00 16.87
C ALA A 212 12.81 7.36 16.33
N THR A 213 13.11 7.69 15.08
CA THR A 213 12.68 8.93 14.41
C THR A 213 11.16 9.07 14.39
N VAL A 214 10.44 8.04 13.93
CA VAL A 214 8.97 8.03 13.90
C VAL A 214 8.41 8.19 15.32
N GLY A 215 8.97 7.48 16.30
CA GLY A 215 8.56 7.60 17.70
C GLY A 215 8.83 8.98 18.29
N SER A 216 9.84 9.69 17.78
CA SER A 216 10.27 11.01 18.25
C SER A 216 9.43 12.14 17.65
N LEU A 217 9.12 12.07 16.36
CA LEU A 217 8.18 12.99 15.71
C LEU A 217 6.75 12.89 16.24
N ARG A 218 6.38 11.75 16.84
CA ARG A 218 5.02 11.50 17.35
C ARG A 218 4.88 11.77 18.86
N GLN A 219 5.84 12.44 19.49
CA GLN A 219 5.73 12.81 20.88
C GLN A 219 4.63 13.87 21.07
N LEU A 220 3.84 13.72 22.14
CA LEU A 220 2.83 14.70 22.50
C LEU A 220 3.44 15.94 23.18
N ASP A 221 4.56 15.72 23.89
CA ASP A 221 5.38 16.78 24.47
C ASP A 221 6.59 17.06 23.56
N SER A 222 6.67 18.29 23.04
CA SER A 222 7.79 18.73 22.18
C SER A 222 9.13 18.78 22.91
N LYS A 223 9.16 18.89 24.25
CA LYS A 223 10.42 18.85 25.01
C LYS A 223 11.13 17.51 24.85
N ILE A 224 10.36 16.42 24.76
CA ILE A 224 10.91 15.08 24.52
C ILE A 224 11.45 14.98 23.09
N ALA A 225 10.77 15.55 22.10
CA ALA A 225 11.25 15.55 20.72
C ALA A 225 12.54 16.39 20.57
N ALA A 226 12.60 17.55 21.22
CA ALA A 226 13.75 18.46 21.20
C ALA A 226 15.04 17.79 21.71
N GLN A 227 14.95 16.94 22.74
CA GLN A 227 16.09 16.20 23.28
C GLN A 227 16.66 15.15 22.31
N ARG A 228 15.90 14.72 21.31
CA ARG A 228 16.26 13.60 20.42
C ARG A 228 16.98 14.03 19.15
N LYS A 229 17.44 15.28 19.04
CA LYS A 229 18.35 15.79 18.00
C LYS A 229 18.01 15.31 16.58
N LEU A 230 16.74 15.40 16.21
CA LEU A 230 16.29 15.01 14.88
C LEU A 230 16.89 15.93 13.81
N THR A 231 17.12 15.40 12.62
CA THR A 231 17.61 16.15 11.45
C THR A 231 16.66 15.97 10.28
N PHE A 232 16.33 17.04 9.56
CA PHE A 232 15.51 17.02 8.35
C PHE A 232 16.35 17.32 7.10
N TYR A 233 16.16 16.50 6.07
CA TYR A 233 16.76 16.67 4.75
C TYR A 233 15.68 16.75 3.67
N PRO A 234 15.55 17.88 2.95
CA PRO A 234 14.67 18.00 1.79
C PRO A 234 15.08 17.05 0.66
N TRP A 235 14.09 16.48 -0.02
CA TRP A 235 14.28 15.65 -1.21
C TRP A 235 13.35 16.01 -2.37
N GLY A 236 12.38 16.91 -2.17
CA GLY A 236 11.49 17.35 -3.24
C GLY A 236 10.47 18.39 -2.82
N LEU A 237 9.60 18.77 -3.77
CA LEU A 237 8.53 19.74 -3.58
C LEU A 237 7.15 19.06 -3.68
N GLY A 238 6.15 19.65 -3.03
CA GLY A 238 4.73 19.31 -3.17
C GLY A 238 3.99 20.38 -3.97
N LEU A 239 3.06 21.09 -3.32
CA LEU A 239 2.51 22.35 -3.83
C LEU A 239 3.63 23.36 -4.10
N VAL A 240 3.67 23.92 -5.30
CA VAL A 240 4.50 25.07 -5.67
C VAL A 240 3.86 25.80 -6.84
N GLU A 241 3.80 27.13 -6.77
CA GLU A 241 3.25 27.94 -7.87
C GLU A 241 4.22 28.11 -9.04
N GLU A 242 5.51 28.24 -8.72
CA GLU A 242 6.56 28.43 -9.72
C GLU A 242 6.83 27.14 -10.49
N LYS A 243 6.97 27.28 -11.81
CA LYS A 243 7.35 26.18 -12.69
C LYS A 243 8.87 26.10 -12.76
N TYR A 244 9.44 25.22 -11.95
CA TYR A 244 10.84 24.83 -12.10
C TYR A 244 11.00 23.80 -13.22
N THR A 245 12.15 23.83 -13.89
CA THR A 245 12.48 22.87 -14.95
C THR A 245 13.24 21.67 -14.41
N SER A 246 14.14 21.87 -13.44
CA SER A 246 15.05 20.85 -12.91
C SER A 246 14.81 20.59 -11.42
N LEU A 247 14.72 19.31 -11.04
CA LEU A 247 14.65 18.87 -9.65
C LEU A 247 15.94 19.27 -8.90
N LYS A 248 17.11 19.01 -9.47
CA LYS A 248 18.39 19.37 -8.85
C LYS A 248 18.49 20.88 -8.58
N GLN A 249 18.08 21.71 -9.54
CA GLN A 249 18.06 23.16 -9.36
C GLN A 249 17.08 23.59 -8.26
N SER A 250 15.88 23.00 -8.23
CA SER A 250 14.90 23.29 -7.17
C SER A 250 15.43 22.95 -5.78
N MET A 251 16.19 21.85 -5.64
CA MET A 251 16.79 21.45 -4.36
C MET A 251 17.98 22.32 -3.97
N GLN A 252 18.74 22.84 -4.94
CA GLN A 252 19.77 23.84 -4.68
C GLN A 252 19.18 25.14 -4.14
N MET A 253 18.06 25.61 -4.70
CA MET A 253 17.35 26.78 -4.20
C MET A 253 16.83 26.55 -2.76
N VAL A 254 16.26 25.37 -2.47
CA VAL A 254 15.83 25.02 -1.11
C VAL A 254 17.02 25.03 -0.14
N LYS A 255 18.21 24.56 -0.56
CA LYS A 255 19.43 24.69 0.24
C LYS A 255 19.79 26.15 0.52
N ASP A 256 19.71 27.01 -0.49
CA ASP A 256 20.03 28.44 -0.36
C ASP A 256 19.06 29.17 0.59
N TRP A 257 17.87 28.62 0.84
CA TRP A 257 16.92 29.09 1.86
C TRP A 257 17.24 28.65 3.29
N GLY A 258 18.38 28.00 3.52
CA GLY A 258 18.85 27.60 4.85
C GLY A 258 18.51 26.16 5.25
N PHE A 259 18.06 25.32 4.31
CA PHE A 259 17.92 23.89 4.57
C PHE A 259 19.25 23.15 4.39
N LEU A 260 19.37 21.98 5.02
CA LEU A 260 20.39 21.00 4.65
C LEU A 260 20.14 20.50 3.22
N SER A 261 21.19 19.99 2.56
CA SER A 261 21.08 19.40 1.23
C SER A 261 21.59 17.97 1.23
N LEU A 262 20.90 17.12 0.48
CA LEU A 262 21.44 15.83 0.06
C LEU A 262 22.41 16.01 -1.11
N GLU A 263 23.20 14.98 -1.37
CA GLU A 263 24.04 14.88 -2.55
C GLU A 263 23.16 14.51 -3.75
N PHE A 264 22.85 15.50 -4.60
CA PHE A 264 22.10 15.31 -5.84
C PHE A 264 23.05 15.21 -7.04
N VAL A 265 23.28 13.98 -7.50
CA VAL A 265 24.13 13.67 -8.64
C VAL A 265 23.28 13.63 -9.90
N LEU A 266 23.69 14.33 -10.95
CA LEU A 266 23.02 14.31 -12.24
C LEU A 266 23.64 13.20 -13.08
N CYS A 267 22.83 12.30 -13.61
CA CYS A 267 23.23 11.15 -14.40
C CYS A 267 22.55 11.20 -15.78
N GLU A 268 23.34 10.99 -16.83
CA GLU A 268 22.86 11.04 -18.22
C GLU A 268 22.97 9.66 -18.91
N SER A 269 23.24 8.60 -18.17
CA SER A 269 23.26 7.24 -18.72
C SER A 269 22.98 6.20 -17.64
N LEU A 270 22.66 4.98 -18.08
CA LEU A 270 22.50 3.82 -17.19
C LEU A 270 23.80 3.55 -16.40
N GLU A 271 24.94 3.64 -17.08
CA GLU A 271 26.27 3.46 -16.50
C GLU A 271 26.54 4.50 -15.41
N ALA A 272 26.19 5.78 -15.66
CA ALA A 272 26.34 6.84 -14.67
C ALA A 272 25.45 6.62 -13.43
N ILE A 273 24.23 6.09 -13.61
CA ILE A 273 23.35 5.71 -12.50
C ILE A 273 23.99 4.56 -11.70
N GLU A 274 24.51 3.54 -12.37
CA GLU A 274 25.17 2.40 -11.73
C GLU A 274 26.45 2.79 -10.98
N GLU A 275 27.27 3.66 -11.55
CA GLU A 275 28.46 4.19 -10.89
C GLU A 275 28.09 5.00 -9.64
N THR A 276 27.05 5.83 -9.73
CA THR A 276 26.54 6.60 -8.59
C THR A 276 25.97 5.67 -7.51
N PHE A 277 25.27 4.60 -7.89
CA PHE A 277 24.76 3.59 -6.97
C PHE A 277 25.91 2.91 -6.20
N LYS A 278 26.97 2.49 -6.91
CA LYS A 278 28.17 1.89 -6.30
C LYS A 278 28.90 2.87 -5.38
N LEU A 279 28.98 4.14 -5.77
CA LEU A 279 29.57 5.21 -4.96
C LEU A 279 28.81 5.37 -3.63
N PHE A 280 27.49 5.53 -3.68
CA PHE A 280 26.67 5.65 -2.47
C PHE A 280 26.68 4.38 -1.63
N HIS A 281 26.75 3.20 -2.24
CA HIS A 281 26.86 1.94 -1.51
C HIS A 281 28.17 1.86 -0.72
N THR A 282 29.28 2.23 -1.35
CA THR A 282 30.63 2.18 -0.75
C THR A 282 30.77 3.20 0.39
N ARG A 283 30.26 4.41 0.18
CA ARG A 283 30.32 5.51 1.16
C ARG A 283 29.21 5.44 2.23
N ARG A 284 28.39 4.39 2.22
CA ARG A 284 27.27 4.21 3.18
C ARG A 284 27.73 4.26 4.63
N SER A 285 28.91 3.72 4.94
CA SER A 285 29.47 3.74 6.31
C SER A 285 30.00 5.11 6.72
N GLU A 286 30.36 5.97 5.78
CA GLU A 286 30.95 7.30 6.01
C GLU A 286 29.89 8.33 6.39
N VAL A 287 28.68 8.23 5.84
CA VAL A 287 27.58 9.16 6.17
C VAL A 287 27.03 8.89 7.57
N THR A 288 26.52 9.92 8.24
CA THR A 288 26.10 9.83 9.65
C THR A 288 24.69 9.27 9.85
N PHE A 289 23.90 9.12 8.79
CA PHE A 289 22.52 8.62 8.81
C PHE A 289 22.41 7.24 8.14
N ASP A 290 21.35 6.51 8.46
CA ASP A 290 21.06 5.26 7.78
C ASP A 290 20.43 5.52 6.40
N ALA A 291 20.94 4.82 5.39
CA ALA A 291 20.42 4.83 4.02
C ALA A 291 20.27 3.39 3.54
N ASP A 292 19.17 3.12 2.81
CA ASP A 292 18.75 1.79 2.36
C ASP A 292 18.81 1.62 0.83
N GLY A 293 19.35 2.62 0.13
CA GLY A 293 19.52 2.63 -1.31
C GLY A 293 19.80 4.02 -1.86
N MET A 294 19.43 4.20 -3.13
CA MET A 294 19.46 5.45 -3.87
C MET A 294 18.06 5.73 -4.44
N VAL A 295 17.65 6.99 -4.45
CA VAL A 295 16.47 7.45 -5.18
C VAL A 295 16.93 7.96 -6.53
N VAL A 296 16.27 7.50 -7.60
CA VAL A 296 16.48 7.97 -8.97
C VAL A 296 15.18 8.62 -9.42
N MET A 297 15.24 9.87 -9.84
CA MET A 297 14.10 10.59 -10.42
C MET A 297 14.51 11.24 -11.73
N LEU A 298 13.57 11.42 -12.65
CA LEU A 298 13.77 12.32 -13.77
C LEU A 298 14.09 13.72 -13.27
N ASP A 299 15.11 14.36 -13.81
CA ASP A 299 15.45 15.72 -13.40
C ASP A 299 14.43 16.73 -13.93
N ASP A 300 13.87 16.49 -15.11
CA ASP A 300 12.90 17.39 -15.75
C ASP A 300 11.50 17.31 -15.10
N LEU A 301 11.12 18.38 -14.37
CA LEU A 301 9.86 18.46 -13.65
C LEU A 301 8.63 18.60 -14.56
N TYR A 302 8.80 19.12 -15.78
CA TYR A 302 7.71 19.18 -16.75
C TYR A 302 7.38 17.77 -17.25
N LEU A 303 8.39 16.96 -17.58
CA LEU A 303 8.20 15.55 -17.92
C LEU A 303 7.59 14.75 -16.76
N GLN A 304 7.98 15.02 -15.51
CA GLN A 304 7.33 14.41 -14.35
C GLN A 304 5.82 14.68 -14.34
N SER A 305 5.41 15.92 -14.62
CA SER A 305 3.99 16.30 -14.63
C SER A 305 3.19 15.58 -15.72
N ILE A 306 3.80 15.33 -16.89
CA ILE A 306 3.15 14.62 -18.01
C ILE A 306 3.07 13.12 -17.75
N LEU A 307 4.16 12.51 -17.27
CA LEU A 307 4.20 11.07 -17.00
C LEU A 307 3.26 10.67 -15.86
N GLY A 308 3.11 11.55 -14.87
CA GLY A 308 2.17 11.37 -13.78
C GLY A 308 2.45 10.15 -12.91
N PHE A 309 1.39 9.51 -12.42
CA PHE A 309 1.45 8.51 -11.38
C PHE A 309 0.77 7.20 -11.78
N THR A 310 1.17 6.11 -11.14
CA THR A 310 0.38 4.88 -11.04
C THR A 310 -0.61 5.01 -9.87
N ILE A 311 -1.31 3.92 -9.52
CA ILE A 311 -2.18 3.88 -8.34
C ILE A 311 -1.40 4.14 -7.03
N LYS A 312 -0.08 3.86 -7.01
CA LYS A 312 0.74 3.85 -5.78
C LYS A 312 2.05 4.65 -5.85
N SER A 313 2.59 4.90 -7.04
CA SER A 313 3.94 5.47 -7.23
C SER A 313 4.04 6.43 -8.41
N PRO A 314 4.98 7.38 -8.41
CA PRO A 314 5.29 8.19 -9.60
C PRO A 314 5.83 7.30 -10.72
N ARG A 315 5.52 7.63 -11.97
CA ARG A 315 6.11 6.94 -13.13
C ARG A 315 7.53 7.42 -13.43
N PHE A 316 7.92 8.55 -12.88
CA PHE A 316 9.14 9.28 -13.16
C PHE A 316 10.24 9.12 -12.10
N GLY A 317 10.04 8.25 -11.09
CA GLY A 317 11.08 7.98 -10.10
C GLY A 317 10.89 6.66 -9.37
N PHE A 318 11.99 6.11 -8.87
CA PHE A 318 12.05 4.82 -8.18
C PHE A 318 13.15 4.82 -7.11
N ALA A 319 13.10 3.81 -6.25
CA ALA A 319 14.10 3.51 -5.23
C ALA A 319 14.95 2.33 -5.70
N TYR A 320 16.22 2.59 -6.02
CA TYR A 320 17.21 1.54 -6.27
C TYR A 320 17.79 1.06 -4.94
N LYS A 321 17.40 -0.13 -4.49
CA LYS A 321 17.74 -0.65 -3.16
C LYS A 321 19.13 -1.26 -3.13
N PHE A 322 19.89 -1.00 -2.06
CA PHE A 322 21.13 -1.72 -1.82
C PHE A 322 20.86 -3.21 -1.60
N PRO A 323 21.81 -4.10 -1.94
CA PRO A 323 21.71 -5.51 -1.58
C PRO A 323 21.47 -5.66 -0.08
N ALA A 324 20.45 -6.46 0.28
CA ALA A 324 20.12 -6.70 1.68
C ALA A 324 21.28 -7.39 2.39
N THR A 325 21.53 -7.05 3.65
CA THR A 325 22.58 -7.73 4.42
C THR A 325 22.15 -9.16 4.69
N GLU A 326 22.88 -10.14 4.19
CA GLU A 326 22.67 -11.55 4.51
C GLU A 326 23.23 -11.86 5.90
N LYS A 327 22.44 -12.54 6.74
CA LYS A 327 22.94 -13.16 7.97
C LYS A 327 22.58 -14.62 8.03
N HIS A 328 23.32 -15.36 8.84
CA HIS A 328 23.07 -16.77 9.06
C HIS A 328 22.48 -16.95 10.46
N THR A 329 21.46 -17.80 10.57
CA THR A 329 20.88 -18.22 11.84
C THR A 329 20.36 -19.64 11.74
N LYS A 330 20.08 -20.29 12.87
CA LYS A 330 19.56 -21.66 12.90
C LYS A 330 18.03 -21.68 12.82
N LEU A 331 17.49 -22.54 11.96
CA LEU A 331 16.07 -22.87 11.92
C LEU A 331 15.75 -23.87 13.04
N LEU A 332 15.14 -23.39 14.13
CA LEU A 332 14.88 -24.20 15.32
C LEU A 332 13.65 -25.09 15.17
N ASP A 333 12.57 -24.56 14.58
CA ASP A 333 11.30 -25.27 14.43
C ASP A 333 10.37 -24.56 13.42
N VAL A 334 9.21 -25.13 13.13
CA VAL A 334 8.18 -24.54 12.26
C VAL A 334 6.83 -24.51 12.97
N LEU A 335 6.29 -23.31 13.18
CA LEU A 335 4.92 -23.12 13.68
C LEU A 335 3.92 -22.99 12.54
N ASN A 336 2.78 -23.67 12.66
CA ASN A 336 1.69 -23.56 11.70
C ASN A 336 0.64 -22.56 12.18
N GLN A 337 0.55 -21.42 11.50
CA GLN A 337 -0.48 -20.41 11.75
C GLN A 337 -1.72 -20.69 10.89
N VAL A 338 -2.90 -20.57 11.50
CA VAL A 338 -4.18 -20.72 10.79
C VAL A 338 -4.73 -19.32 10.51
N GLY A 339 -4.77 -18.94 9.23
CA GLY A 339 -5.33 -17.66 8.81
C GLY A 339 -6.86 -17.65 8.81
N ARG A 340 -7.46 -16.47 8.61
CA ARG A 340 -8.92 -16.25 8.53
C ARG A 340 -9.65 -17.20 7.57
N SER A 341 -9.10 -17.40 6.37
CA SER A 341 -9.68 -18.30 5.36
C SER A 341 -9.50 -19.79 5.69
N GLY A 342 -8.82 -20.10 6.80
CA GLY A 342 -8.39 -21.44 7.17
C GLY A 342 -7.03 -21.82 6.60
N ALA A 343 -6.42 -21.00 5.76
CA ALA A 343 -5.10 -21.27 5.17
C ALA A 343 -4.05 -21.53 6.27
N ILE A 344 -3.23 -22.55 6.06
CA ILE A 344 -2.14 -22.94 6.95
C ILE A 344 -0.85 -22.33 6.43
N THR A 345 -0.29 -21.38 7.18
CA THR A 345 0.97 -20.71 6.84
C THR A 345 2.07 -21.21 7.77
N PRO A 346 3.11 -21.88 7.24
CA PRO A 346 4.27 -22.26 8.04
C PRO A 346 5.16 -21.04 8.33
N VAL A 347 5.56 -20.91 9.59
CA VAL A 347 6.41 -19.84 10.10
C VAL A 347 7.62 -20.46 10.77
N ALA A 348 8.82 -20.15 10.27
CA ALA A 348 10.08 -20.54 10.88
C ALA A 348 10.24 -19.91 12.26
N LEU A 349 10.59 -20.71 13.26
CA LEU A 349 11.20 -20.27 14.50
C LEU A 349 12.71 -20.30 14.34
N LEU A 350 13.35 -19.17 14.58
CA LEU A 350 14.77 -18.97 14.35
C LEU A 350 15.49 -18.72 15.67
N GLU A 351 16.74 -19.16 15.73
CA GLU A 351 17.65 -18.69 16.76
C GLU A 351 17.73 -17.15 16.67
N PRO A 352 17.47 -16.42 17.77
CA PRO A 352 17.38 -14.97 17.72
C PRO A 352 18.65 -14.33 17.15
N ILE A 353 18.52 -13.61 16.03
CA ILE A 353 19.64 -12.95 15.35
C ILE A 353 19.35 -11.46 15.16
N LYS A 354 20.35 -10.61 15.43
CA LYS A 354 20.26 -9.17 15.13
C LYS A 354 20.54 -8.93 13.65
N LEU A 355 19.57 -8.42 12.90
CA LEU A 355 19.71 -8.01 11.50
C LEU A 355 19.16 -6.60 11.31
N GLU A 356 20.01 -5.67 10.86
CA GLU A 356 19.64 -4.26 10.62
C GLU A 356 18.91 -3.63 11.83
N GLY A 357 19.50 -3.84 13.02
CA GLY A 357 19.00 -3.35 14.30
C GLY A 357 17.81 -4.13 14.90
N ALA A 358 17.08 -4.92 14.11
CA ALA A 358 15.98 -5.74 14.61
C ALA A 358 16.46 -7.11 15.07
N CYS A 359 15.94 -7.60 16.20
CA CYS A 359 16.09 -9.00 16.60
C CYS A 359 15.04 -9.83 15.87
N ILE A 360 15.47 -10.74 15.01
CA ILE A 360 14.59 -11.64 14.27
C ILE A 360 14.64 -13.01 14.92
N SER A 361 13.47 -13.50 15.30
CA SER A 361 13.26 -14.85 15.81
C SER A 361 12.17 -15.62 15.05
N LYS A 362 11.52 -14.97 14.07
CA LYS A 362 10.48 -15.58 13.22
C LYS A 362 10.59 -15.10 11.79
N ALA A 363 10.34 -15.99 10.84
CA ALA A 363 10.24 -15.65 9.42
C ALA A 363 9.16 -16.49 8.72
N THR A 364 8.47 -15.92 7.72
CA THR A 364 7.54 -16.70 6.89
C THR A 364 8.30 -17.73 6.06
N LEU A 365 7.73 -18.93 5.92
CA LEU A 365 8.17 -19.95 4.98
C LEU A 365 7.26 -20.04 3.74
N ASP A 366 6.31 -19.10 3.63
CA ASP A 366 5.30 -18.98 2.59
C ASP A 366 4.32 -20.16 2.54
N ASN A 367 4.78 -21.34 2.10
CA ASN A 367 4.00 -22.57 2.03
C ASN A 367 4.91 -23.81 2.02
N TYR A 368 4.33 -24.99 2.24
CA TYR A 368 5.08 -26.25 2.32
C TYR A 368 5.80 -26.64 1.03
N THR A 369 5.31 -26.18 -0.11
CA THR A 369 5.96 -26.34 -1.41
C THR A 369 7.29 -25.61 -1.46
N GLN A 370 7.31 -24.35 -1.02
CA GLN A 370 8.53 -23.54 -0.98
C GLN A 370 9.58 -24.17 -0.06
N ILE A 371 9.15 -24.70 1.08
CA ILE A 371 10.00 -25.43 2.03
C ILE A 371 10.67 -26.64 1.35
N GLN A 372 9.88 -27.44 0.62
CA GLN A 372 10.38 -28.62 -0.10
C GLN A 372 11.31 -28.24 -1.26
N GLN A 373 10.97 -27.23 -2.06
CA GLN A 373 11.78 -26.74 -3.18
C GLN A 373 13.15 -26.21 -2.72
N GLN A 374 13.18 -25.47 -1.61
CA GLN A 374 14.44 -25.02 -1.01
C GLN A 374 15.20 -26.17 -0.33
N GLY A 375 14.52 -27.29 -0.05
CA GLY A 375 15.05 -28.42 0.69
C GLY A 375 15.38 -28.07 2.13
N LEU A 376 14.57 -27.19 2.75
CA LEU A 376 14.74 -26.75 4.14
C LEU A 376 14.46 -27.89 5.12
N MET A 377 15.26 -27.96 6.17
CA MET A 377 15.12 -28.91 7.28
C MET A 377 15.21 -28.18 8.62
N ILE A 378 14.50 -28.67 9.64
CA ILE A 378 14.70 -28.22 11.02
C ILE A 378 16.18 -28.48 11.39
N ASN A 379 16.78 -27.58 12.16
CA ASN A 379 18.20 -27.48 12.49
C ASN A 379 19.13 -27.11 11.33
N ASP A 380 18.62 -26.70 10.17
CA ASP A 380 19.47 -26.06 9.15
C ASP A 380 20.00 -24.70 9.64
N THR A 381 21.25 -24.41 9.30
CA THR A 381 21.72 -23.02 9.25
C THR A 381 21.16 -22.39 7.98
N VAL A 382 20.39 -21.32 8.11
CA VAL A 382 19.69 -20.65 7.00
C VAL A 382 20.20 -19.24 6.80
N VAL A 383 20.23 -18.82 5.54
CA VAL A 383 20.49 -17.43 5.16
C VAL A 383 19.20 -16.64 5.26
N ILE A 384 19.21 -15.60 6.08
CA ILE A 384 18.11 -14.67 6.28
C ILE A 384 18.47 -13.29 5.75
N VAL A 385 17.51 -12.68 5.07
CA VAL A 385 17.55 -11.29 4.65
C VAL A 385 16.31 -10.57 5.13
N ARG A 386 16.39 -9.25 5.21
CA ARG A 386 15.23 -8.40 5.41
C ARG A 386 14.85 -7.80 4.07
N SER A 387 13.74 -8.24 3.48
CA SER A 387 13.27 -7.68 2.22
C SER A 387 12.64 -6.30 2.48
N GLY A 388 13.12 -5.28 1.78
CA GLY A 388 12.63 -3.92 1.85
C GLY A 388 12.64 -3.32 3.26
N ASP A 389 13.60 -3.72 4.11
CA ASP A 389 13.80 -3.25 5.49
C ASP A 389 12.61 -3.52 6.43
N VAL A 390 11.69 -4.44 6.10
CA VAL A 390 10.49 -4.70 6.94
C VAL A 390 10.26 -6.18 7.23
N ILE A 391 10.27 -7.07 6.25
CA ILE A 391 9.85 -8.47 6.45
C ILE A 391 11.04 -9.42 6.30
N PRO A 392 11.37 -10.21 7.34
CA PRO A 392 12.44 -11.19 7.25
C PRO A 392 12.04 -12.38 6.38
N LYS A 393 12.93 -12.78 5.48
CA LYS A 393 12.74 -13.91 4.55
C LYS A 393 13.95 -14.84 4.59
N ILE A 394 13.69 -16.14 4.61
CA ILE A 394 14.71 -17.18 4.43
C ILE A 394 14.96 -17.36 2.93
N ILE A 395 16.21 -17.21 2.52
CA ILE A 395 16.62 -17.35 1.12
C ILE A 395 16.95 -18.79 0.79
N LYS A 396 17.83 -19.40 1.58
CA LYS A 396 18.35 -20.75 1.34
C LYS A 396 18.92 -21.39 2.63
N PRO A 397 18.90 -22.73 2.74
CA PRO A 397 19.72 -23.44 3.72
C PRO A 397 21.18 -23.53 3.26
N LEU A 398 22.10 -23.49 4.22
CA LEU A 398 23.51 -23.80 4.03
C LEU A 398 23.72 -25.31 4.16
N LYS A 399 23.36 -26.05 3.11
CA LYS A 399 23.34 -27.52 3.11
C LYS A 399 24.70 -28.17 3.44
N HIS A 400 25.80 -27.49 3.15
CA HIS A 400 27.16 -27.97 3.46
C HIS A 400 27.51 -27.91 4.97
N LEU A 401 26.72 -27.21 5.79
CA LEU A 401 26.89 -27.15 7.24
C LEU A 401 26.04 -28.19 7.99
N ARG A 402 25.37 -29.10 7.26
CA ARG A 402 24.56 -30.16 7.86
C ARG A 402 25.46 -31.16 8.56
N ASN A 403 25.07 -31.51 9.78
CA ASN A 403 25.82 -32.38 10.69
C ASN A 403 25.04 -33.64 11.10
N GLY A 404 23.95 -33.94 10.40
CA GLY A 404 23.10 -35.11 10.66
C GLY A 404 21.99 -34.88 11.69
N THR A 405 21.97 -33.73 12.38
CA THR A 405 20.87 -33.38 13.32
C THR A 405 19.62 -32.83 12.64
N GLN A 406 19.67 -32.67 11.32
CA GLN A 406 18.60 -32.06 10.54
C GLN A 406 17.39 -32.99 10.37
N LYS A 407 16.18 -32.43 10.49
CA LYS A 407 14.92 -33.18 10.37
C LYS A 407 14.05 -32.63 9.23
N PRO A 408 13.42 -33.50 8.40
CA PRO A 408 12.57 -33.04 7.31
C PRO A 408 11.34 -32.30 7.86
N ILE A 409 10.98 -31.20 7.21
CA ILE A 409 9.76 -30.44 7.55
C ILE A 409 8.60 -31.04 6.77
N THR A 410 7.65 -31.67 7.47
CA THR A 410 6.48 -32.29 6.87
C THR A 410 5.22 -31.43 7.06
N PRO A 411 4.29 -31.42 6.07
CA PRO A 411 3.02 -30.73 6.23
C PRO A 411 2.14 -31.39 7.31
N PRO A 412 1.42 -30.62 8.14
CA PRO A 412 0.50 -31.17 9.12
C PRO A 412 -0.69 -31.82 8.42
N THR A 413 -1.20 -32.90 9.01
CA THR A 413 -2.42 -33.58 8.56
C THR A 413 -3.68 -33.02 9.22
N HIS A 414 -3.55 -32.45 10.42
CA HIS A 414 -4.64 -31.90 11.22
C HIS A 414 -4.38 -30.43 11.55
N CYS A 415 -5.46 -29.67 11.70
CA CYS A 415 -5.40 -28.26 12.04
C CYS A 415 -4.83 -28.07 13.46
N PRO A 416 -3.77 -27.26 13.66
CA PRO A 416 -3.16 -27.07 14.98
C PRO A 416 -4.10 -26.38 15.98
N ALA A 417 -5.16 -25.72 15.51
CA ALA A 417 -6.09 -24.97 16.34
C ALA A 417 -7.37 -25.74 16.73
N CYS A 418 -7.86 -26.65 15.88
CA CYS A 418 -9.14 -27.35 16.11
C CYS A 418 -9.09 -28.85 15.80
N GLN A 419 -7.92 -29.39 15.43
CA GLN A 419 -7.70 -30.81 15.12
C GLN A 419 -8.52 -31.37 13.95
N SER A 420 -9.28 -30.56 13.21
CA SER A 420 -9.94 -31.04 11.98
C SER A 420 -8.92 -31.42 10.91
N VAL A 421 -9.22 -32.48 10.14
CA VAL A 421 -8.38 -32.91 9.00
C VAL A 421 -8.23 -31.78 7.98
N LEU A 422 -7.00 -31.49 7.61
CA LEU A 422 -6.68 -30.42 6.65
C LEU A 422 -6.97 -30.87 5.22
N GLN A 423 -7.43 -29.92 4.40
CA GLN A 423 -7.70 -30.15 2.99
C GLN A 423 -6.71 -29.37 2.12
N LYS A 424 -6.38 -29.93 0.95
CA LYS A 424 -5.63 -29.23 -0.09
C LYS A 424 -6.59 -28.37 -0.90
N GLN A 425 -6.23 -27.13 -1.18
CA GLN A 425 -7.04 -26.25 -2.02
C GLN A 425 -7.21 -26.86 -3.42
N PRO A 426 -8.42 -26.94 -3.98
CA PRO A 426 -8.61 -27.45 -5.33
C PRO A 426 -8.00 -26.50 -6.37
N LEU A 427 -7.30 -27.06 -7.35
CA LEU A 427 -6.83 -26.30 -8.50
C LEU A 427 -8.03 -25.99 -9.41
N ASN A 428 -8.23 -24.70 -9.69
CA ASN A 428 -9.28 -24.24 -10.61
C ASN A 428 -8.70 -23.88 -12.00
N VAL A 429 -7.39 -23.68 -12.07
CA VAL A 429 -6.63 -23.25 -13.25
C VAL A 429 -5.33 -24.06 -13.28
N CYS A 430 -4.90 -24.47 -14.47
CA CYS A 430 -3.61 -25.12 -14.63
C CYS A 430 -2.47 -24.12 -14.37
N PRO A 431 -1.48 -24.44 -13.52
CA PRO A 431 -0.37 -23.52 -13.23
C PRO A 431 0.55 -23.26 -14.42
N GLU A 432 0.63 -24.15 -15.41
CA GLU A 432 1.55 -23.99 -16.55
C GLU A 432 0.91 -23.25 -17.73
N CYS A 433 -0.31 -23.63 -18.11
CA CYS A 433 -0.98 -22.99 -19.26
C CYS A 433 -1.98 -21.90 -18.85
N ASN A 434 -2.16 -21.64 -17.55
CA ASN A 434 -3.06 -20.63 -16.97
C ASN A 434 -4.51 -20.72 -17.46
N LEU A 435 -4.99 -21.94 -17.77
CA LEU A 435 -6.33 -22.18 -18.33
C LEU A 435 -7.21 -22.98 -17.36
N PRO A 436 -8.55 -22.72 -17.32
CA PRO A 436 -9.45 -23.38 -16.38
C PRO A 436 -9.46 -24.90 -16.50
N LEU A 437 -9.47 -25.60 -15.37
CA LEU A 437 -9.64 -27.06 -15.33
C LEU A 437 -11.13 -27.40 -15.46
N LEU A 438 -11.51 -27.99 -16.59
CA LEU A 438 -12.90 -28.26 -16.97
C LEU A 438 -13.52 -29.48 -16.28
N LEU A 439 -12.71 -30.36 -15.69
CA LEU A 439 -13.13 -31.64 -15.14
C LEU A 439 -12.98 -31.64 -13.62
N LYS A 440 -13.75 -30.82 -12.93
CA LYS A 440 -13.87 -30.94 -11.47
C LYS A 440 -14.57 -32.26 -11.15
N ASN A 441 -13.82 -33.20 -10.57
CA ASN A 441 -14.31 -34.46 -10.00
C ASN A 441 -14.99 -35.44 -10.97
N LYS A 442 -14.63 -35.47 -12.26
CA LYS A 442 -15.11 -36.51 -13.18
C LYS A 442 -14.08 -37.64 -13.34
N PRO A 443 -14.46 -38.91 -13.16
CA PRO A 443 -13.58 -40.05 -13.43
C PRO A 443 -13.05 -40.00 -14.86
N ASN A 444 -11.74 -40.12 -15.04
CA ASN A 444 -11.03 -39.93 -16.32
C ASN A 444 -9.80 -40.81 -16.49
N PHE A 445 -9.51 -41.70 -15.54
CA PHE A 445 -8.35 -42.58 -15.58
C PHE A 445 -8.75 -44.00 -15.24
N CYS A 446 -8.33 -44.99 -16.02
CA CYS A 446 -8.56 -46.38 -15.67
C CYS A 446 -7.32 -46.97 -14.97
N PRO A 447 -7.41 -47.42 -13.70
CA PRO A 447 -6.25 -48.01 -13.02
C PRO A 447 -5.85 -49.37 -13.61
N LYS A 448 -6.79 -50.11 -14.23
CA LYS A 448 -6.55 -51.45 -14.80
C LYS A 448 -5.70 -51.41 -16.06
N CYS A 449 -5.97 -50.48 -16.98
CA CYS A 449 -5.23 -50.36 -18.25
C CYS A 449 -4.37 -49.09 -18.35
N GLN A 450 -4.33 -48.27 -17.30
CA GLN A 450 -3.58 -47.03 -17.20
C GLN A 450 -3.88 -45.99 -18.30
N ILE A 451 -5.07 -46.04 -18.91
CA ILE A 451 -5.49 -45.11 -19.96
C ILE A 451 -6.18 -43.89 -19.34
N LEU A 452 -5.76 -42.71 -19.78
CA LEU A 452 -6.40 -41.44 -19.46
C LEU A 452 -7.36 -41.00 -20.57
N PHE A 453 -8.62 -40.77 -20.23
CA PHE A 453 -9.64 -40.28 -21.14
C PHE A 453 -9.63 -38.74 -21.20
N LYS A 454 -9.58 -38.19 -22.42
CA LYS A 454 -9.66 -36.74 -22.66
C LYS A 454 -11.05 -36.37 -23.14
N LYS A 455 -11.47 -35.13 -22.90
CA LYS A 455 -12.71 -34.60 -23.51
C LYS A 455 -12.51 -34.53 -25.02
N TYR A 456 -13.45 -35.10 -25.78
CA TYR A 456 -13.43 -35.03 -27.24
C TYR A 456 -13.45 -33.56 -27.71
N THR A 457 -12.42 -33.16 -28.46
CA THR A 457 -12.36 -31.88 -29.20
C THR A 457 -12.96 -32.03 -30.59
N HIS A 458 -12.95 -33.25 -31.12
CA HIS A 458 -13.54 -33.65 -32.39
C HIS A 458 -14.42 -34.88 -32.15
N CYS A 459 -15.49 -35.01 -32.94
CA CYS A 459 -16.35 -36.18 -32.89
C CYS A 459 -15.52 -37.44 -33.20
N PRO A 460 -15.56 -38.49 -32.37
CA PRO A 460 -14.80 -39.72 -32.60
C PRO A 460 -15.29 -40.49 -33.84
N VAL A 461 -16.48 -40.18 -34.37
CA VAL A 461 -17.08 -40.83 -35.53
C VAL A 461 -16.81 -40.06 -36.82
N CYS A 462 -17.11 -38.76 -36.86
CA CYS A 462 -17.05 -37.97 -38.12
C CYS A 462 -16.08 -36.78 -38.06
N GLN A 463 -15.25 -36.69 -37.02
CA GLN A 463 -14.19 -35.68 -36.85
C GLN A 463 -14.66 -34.22 -36.82
N THR A 464 -15.98 -33.95 -36.74
CA THR A 464 -16.49 -32.59 -36.59
C THR A 464 -15.99 -31.97 -35.29
N LEU A 465 -15.53 -30.72 -35.36
CA LEU A 465 -15.15 -29.94 -34.18
C LEU A 465 -16.33 -29.83 -33.20
N LEU A 466 -16.12 -30.18 -31.93
CA LEU A 466 -17.16 -30.15 -30.90
C LEU A 466 -17.08 -28.87 -30.06
N GLY A 467 -18.20 -28.14 -29.95
CA GLY A 467 -18.36 -27.01 -29.03
C GLY A 467 -18.40 -27.43 -27.54
N LYS A 468 -18.32 -26.46 -26.62
CA LYS A 468 -18.10 -26.71 -25.18
C LYS A 468 -19.17 -27.56 -24.46
N GLN A 469 -20.35 -27.81 -25.05
CA GLN A 469 -21.51 -28.42 -24.35
C GLN A 469 -22.33 -29.47 -25.15
N HIS A 470 -21.85 -30.01 -26.27
CA HIS A 470 -22.63 -30.99 -27.01
C HIS A 470 -22.58 -32.39 -26.37
N LYS A 471 -23.75 -32.99 -26.09
CA LYS A 471 -23.87 -34.43 -25.74
C LYS A 471 -23.89 -35.33 -26.98
N LYS A 472 -24.32 -34.78 -28.12
CA LYS A 472 -24.34 -35.44 -29.43
C LYS A 472 -23.63 -34.59 -30.47
N CYS A 473 -22.91 -35.22 -31.39
CA CYS A 473 -22.26 -34.52 -32.49
C CYS A 473 -23.30 -33.75 -33.34
N PRO A 474 -23.08 -32.45 -33.64
CA PRO A 474 -24.01 -31.67 -34.45
C PRO A 474 -24.12 -32.16 -35.91
N GLN A 475 -23.13 -32.90 -36.42
CA GLN A 475 -23.11 -33.42 -37.79
C GLN A 475 -23.67 -34.84 -37.88
N CYS A 476 -23.20 -35.78 -37.06
CA CYS A 476 -23.57 -37.20 -37.19
C CYS A 476 -24.41 -37.76 -36.02
N GLN A 477 -24.82 -36.92 -35.06
CA GLN A 477 -25.66 -37.30 -33.91
C GLN A 477 -25.07 -38.36 -32.97
N SER A 478 -23.82 -38.80 -33.17
CA SER A 478 -23.14 -39.75 -32.27
C SER A 478 -23.00 -39.19 -30.86
N ASP A 479 -23.07 -40.08 -29.85
CA ASP A 479 -22.84 -39.71 -28.46
C ASP A 479 -21.37 -39.34 -28.25
N VAL A 480 -21.13 -38.16 -27.69
CA VAL A 480 -19.78 -37.62 -27.41
C VAL A 480 -19.61 -37.33 -25.93
N THR A 481 -20.44 -37.96 -25.10
CA THR A 481 -20.32 -37.88 -23.64
C THR A 481 -19.07 -38.57 -23.13
N PHE A 482 -18.60 -38.09 -21.98
CA PHE A 482 -17.43 -38.64 -21.33
C PHE A 482 -17.77 -40.06 -20.83
N PRO A 483 -16.94 -41.08 -21.10
CA PRO A 483 -17.26 -42.46 -20.75
C PRO A 483 -17.38 -42.64 -19.22
N LYS A 484 -18.33 -43.46 -18.78
CA LYS A 484 -18.50 -43.82 -17.36
C LYS A 484 -17.60 -44.98 -16.93
N HIS A 485 -17.23 -45.85 -17.87
CA HIS A 485 -16.35 -47.00 -17.68
C HIS A 485 -15.28 -47.01 -18.78
N CYS A 486 -14.17 -47.70 -18.55
CA CYS A 486 -13.09 -47.77 -19.52
C CYS A 486 -13.52 -48.46 -20.82
N LEU A 487 -13.40 -47.75 -21.95
CA LEU A 487 -13.75 -48.27 -23.28
C LEU A 487 -12.86 -49.45 -23.75
N GLN A 488 -11.68 -49.64 -23.13
CA GLN A 488 -10.73 -50.69 -23.49
C GLN A 488 -10.96 -51.98 -22.70
N CYS A 489 -11.16 -51.89 -21.38
CA CYS A 489 -11.10 -53.04 -20.48
C CYS A 489 -12.33 -53.20 -19.58
N GLY A 490 -13.34 -52.34 -19.74
CA GLY A 490 -14.58 -52.35 -18.97
C GLY A 490 -14.44 -51.99 -17.49
N GLY A 491 -13.24 -51.61 -17.03
CA GLY A 491 -12.98 -51.28 -15.62
C GLY A 491 -13.54 -49.91 -15.23
N ASP A 492 -13.79 -49.75 -13.93
CA ASP A 492 -14.21 -48.47 -13.37
C ASP A 492 -13.13 -47.40 -13.58
N LEU A 493 -13.59 -46.19 -13.89
CA LEU A 493 -12.71 -45.04 -13.98
C LEU A 493 -12.59 -44.39 -12.60
N GLU A 494 -11.39 -43.92 -12.29
CA GLU A 494 -11.09 -43.06 -11.16
C GLU A 494 -10.79 -41.64 -11.63
N LEU A 495 -10.91 -40.67 -10.72
CA LEU A 495 -10.47 -39.30 -10.99
C LEU A 495 -8.96 -39.22 -10.82
N LYS A 496 -8.26 -38.89 -11.91
CA LYS A 496 -6.88 -38.42 -11.87
C LYS A 496 -6.84 -36.94 -12.23
N GLU A 497 -6.27 -36.14 -11.33
CA GLU A 497 -6.20 -34.70 -11.51
C GLU A 497 -5.20 -34.37 -12.63
N TYR A 498 -5.70 -33.79 -13.72
CA TYR A 498 -4.94 -33.66 -14.96
C TYR A 498 -5.37 -32.43 -15.77
N CYS A 499 -4.41 -31.75 -16.39
CA CYS A 499 -4.71 -30.70 -17.35
C CYS A 499 -4.90 -31.30 -18.74
N TYR A 500 -6.14 -31.38 -19.20
CA TYR A 500 -6.53 -31.88 -20.53
C TYR A 500 -5.96 -31.08 -21.72
N ARG A 501 -5.23 -29.98 -21.48
CA ARG A 501 -4.82 -29.00 -22.48
C ARG A 501 -3.31 -28.94 -22.70
N CYS A 502 -2.52 -29.04 -21.63
CA CYS A 502 -1.06 -29.13 -21.69
C CYS A 502 -0.54 -30.47 -21.18
N ASP A 503 -1.43 -31.46 -21.07
CA ASP A 503 -1.14 -32.83 -20.68
C ASP A 503 -0.40 -33.03 -19.36
N LEU A 504 -0.57 -32.08 -18.43
CA LEU A 504 0.13 -32.04 -17.16
C LEU A 504 -0.60 -32.85 -16.07
N ASP A 505 0.10 -33.78 -15.43
CA ASP A 505 -0.37 -34.45 -14.21
C ASP A 505 -0.40 -33.44 -13.05
N LEU A 506 -1.58 -33.22 -12.48
CA LEU A 506 -1.82 -32.27 -11.40
C LEU A 506 -1.92 -32.93 -10.03
N SER A 507 -1.84 -34.26 -9.97
CA SER A 507 -1.98 -35.05 -8.74
C SER A 507 -0.89 -34.71 -7.72
N ASN A 508 0.31 -34.40 -8.24
CA ASN A 508 1.47 -33.98 -7.46
C ASN A 508 1.68 -32.46 -7.47
N LYS A 509 0.76 -31.68 -8.06
CA LYS A 509 0.90 -30.23 -8.08
C LYS A 509 0.52 -29.66 -6.71
N ASP A 510 1.44 -28.84 -6.25
CA ASP A 510 1.46 -28.12 -5.00
C ASP A 510 0.22 -27.28 -4.73
N ARG A 511 -0.27 -27.35 -3.49
CA ARG A 511 -1.52 -26.71 -3.05
C ARG A 511 -1.36 -26.19 -1.64
N TYR A 512 -1.99 -25.05 -1.38
CA TYR A 512 -2.15 -24.55 -0.03
C TYR A 512 -3.00 -25.51 0.79
N LEU A 513 -2.57 -25.75 2.04
CA LEU A 513 -3.37 -26.45 3.03
C LEU A 513 -4.33 -25.46 3.68
N PHE A 514 -5.56 -25.89 3.95
CA PHE A 514 -6.51 -25.10 4.71
C PHE A 514 -7.37 -25.96 5.64
N CYS A 515 -7.82 -25.35 6.73
CA CYS A 515 -8.77 -25.92 7.66
C CYS A 515 -10.20 -25.72 7.12
N PRO A 516 -10.95 -26.80 6.83
CA PRO A 516 -12.32 -26.68 6.30
C PRO A 516 -13.33 -26.25 7.37
N ASN A 517 -13.03 -26.49 8.66
CA ASN A 517 -13.91 -26.13 9.78
C ASN A 517 -14.07 -24.60 9.87
N LYS A 518 -15.29 -24.11 9.61
CA LYS A 518 -15.62 -22.67 9.67
C LYS A 518 -15.65 -22.12 11.10
N ASP A 519 -15.91 -22.99 12.09
CA ASP A 519 -16.00 -22.65 13.52
C ASP A 519 -14.66 -22.85 14.25
N CYS A 520 -13.57 -23.06 13.51
CA CYS A 520 -12.23 -23.16 14.07
C CYS A 520 -11.90 -21.89 14.87
N ILE A 521 -11.52 -22.05 16.14
CA ILE A 521 -11.24 -20.94 17.06
C ILE A 521 -10.21 -19.94 16.51
N ALA A 522 -9.18 -20.42 15.81
CA ALA A 522 -8.19 -19.56 15.18
C ALA A 522 -8.78 -18.76 14.01
N ARG A 523 -9.66 -19.36 13.20
CA ARG A 523 -10.33 -18.64 12.10
C ARG A 523 -11.28 -17.57 12.65
N VAL A 524 -12.02 -17.89 13.71
CA VAL A 524 -12.90 -16.95 14.41
C VAL A 524 -12.09 -15.79 14.96
N LYS A 525 -11.01 -16.08 15.70
CA LYS A 525 -10.06 -15.08 16.21
C LYS A 525 -9.56 -14.14 15.11
N GLU A 526 -9.00 -14.69 14.02
CA GLU A 526 -8.49 -13.89 12.90
C GLU A 526 -9.59 -13.08 12.19
N SER A 527 -10.81 -13.61 12.14
CA SER A 527 -11.98 -12.90 11.59
C SER A 527 -12.33 -11.68 12.45
N ILE A 528 -12.34 -11.82 13.78
CA ILE A 528 -12.62 -10.74 14.73
C ILE A 528 -11.49 -9.69 14.68
N VAL A 529 -10.22 -10.13 14.68
CA VAL A 529 -9.07 -9.22 14.55
C VAL A 529 -9.14 -8.42 13.25
N TYR A 530 -9.49 -9.06 12.14
CA TYR A 530 -9.66 -8.36 10.86
C TYR A 530 -10.85 -7.40 10.88
N PHE A 531 -11.98 -7.80 11.46
CA PHE A 531 -13.17 -6.97 11.62
C PHE A 531 -12.85 -5.66 12.38
N ALA A 532 -12.03 -5.77 13.43
CA ALA A 532 -11.55 -4.64 14.23
C ALA A 532 -10.43 -3.81 13.57
N SER A 533 -9.77 -4.35 12.54
CA SER A 533 -8.57 -3.75 11.95
C SER A 533 -8.82 -2.38 11.29
N LYS A 534 -7.73 -1.68 10.94
CA LYS A 534 -7.78 -0.44 10.13
C LYS A 534 -8.45 -0.64 8.76
N HIS A 535 -8.48 -1.87 8.25
CA HIS A 535 -9.13 -2.21 6.99
C HIS A 535 -10.61 -2.57 7.16
N GLY A 536 -11.03 -2.93 8.38
CA GLY A 536 -12.43 -3.12 8.75
C GLY A 536 -13.00 -1.86 9.43
N LEU A 537 -13.58 -2.06 10.61
CA LEU A 537 -14.28 -1.02 11.38
C LEU A 537 -13.39 -0.14 12.28
N GLU A 538 -12.08 -0.42 12.36
CA GLU A 538 -11.11 0.39 13.11
C GLU A 538 -11.42 0.50 14.62
N ILE A 539 -11.73 -0.62 15.26
CA ILE A 539 -11.98 -0.72 16.71
C ILE A 539 -10.63 -0.70 17.43
N LYS A 540 -10.22 0.47 17.90
CA LYS A 540 -8.97 0.65 18.65
C LYS A 540 -8.98 -0.15 19.96
N GLY A 541 -7.85 -0.77 20.29
CA GLY A 541 -7.69 -1.58 21.50
C GLY A 541 -8.07 -3.06 21.33
N LEU A 542 -8.82 -3.42 20.28
CA LEU A 542 -9.22 -4.81 19.99
C LEU A 542 -8.20 -5.53 19.09
N GLY A 543 -6.99 -5.70 19.60
CA GLY A 543 -5.88 -6.40 18.92
C GLY A 543 -5.82 -7.90 19.19
N ASP A 544 -4.91 -8.60 18.52
CA ASP A 544 -4.73 -10.07 18.58
C ASP A 544 -4.78 -10.66 20.00
N LYS A 545 -4.00 -10.10 20.94
CA LYS A 545 -3.95 -10.56 22.34
C LYS A 545 -5.26 -10.36 23.09
N VAL A 546 -5.93 -9.22 22.85
CA VAL A 546 -7.21 -8.90 23.49
C VAL A 546 -8.29 -9.84 22.99
N VAL A 547 -8.38 -10.03 21.67
CA VAL A 547 -9.35 -10.98 21.07
C VAL A 547 -9.11 -12.40 21.60
N ALA A 548 -7.85 -12.84 21.68
CA ALA A 548 -7.52 -14.14 22.24
C ALA A 548 -7.96 -14.28 23.70
N GLN A 549 -7.72 -13.26 24.53
CA GLN A 549 -8.15 -13.25 25.93
C GLN A 549 -9.67 -13.30 26.08
N LEU A 550 -10.41 -12.52 25.27
CA LEU A 550 -11.88 -12.50 25.28
C LEU A 550 -12.48 -13.84 24.85
N LEU A 551 -11.91 -14.49 23.82
CA LEU A 551 -12.32 -15.83 23.39
C LEU A 551 -12.02 -16.89 24.45
N GLN A 552 -10.84 -16.82 25.07
CA GLN A 552 -10.43 -17.76 26.13
C GLN A 552 -11.31 -17.65 27.37
N ALA A 553 -11.72 -16.43 27.73
CA ALA A 553 -12.66 -16.19 28.83
C ALA A 553 -14.13 -16.48 28.45
N GLY A 554 -14.41 -16.83 27.19
CA GLY A 554 -15.76 -17.11 26.70
C GLY A 554 -16.68 -15.89 26.62
N LEU A 555 -16.14 -14.67 26.76
CA LEU A 555 -16.90 -13.42 26.69
C LEU A 555 -17.39 -13.11 25.27
N ILE A 556 -16.70 -13.67 24.26
CA ILE A 556 -17.12 -13.59 22.86
C ILE A 556 -16.95 -14.96 22.19
N LYS A 557 -17.77 -15.24 21.18
CA LYS A 557 -17.70 -16.39 20.28
C LYS A 557 -17.65 -15.96 18.81
N GLY A 558 -18.04 -14.73 18.51
CA GLY A 558 -17.98 -14.13 17.18
C GLY A 558 -18.00 -12.61 17.22
N VAL A 559 -18.15 -11.99 16.04
CA VAL A 559 -18.14 -10.53 15.88
C VAL A 559 -19.39 -9.85 16.45
N ILE A 560 -20.49 -10.57 16.61
CA ILE A 560 -21.74 -10.02 17.18
C ILE A 560 -21.57 -9.73 18.66
N ASP A 561 -20.96 -10.65 19.41
CA ASP A 561 -20.83 -10.58 20.87
C ASP A 561 -20.01 -9.38 21.35
N LEU A 562 -19.20 -8.78 20.45
CA LEU A 562 -18.49 -7.53 20.73
C LEU A 562 -19.45 -6.42 21.18
N TYR A 563 -20.66 -6.37 20.61
CA TYR A 563 -21.63 -5.31 20.88
C TYR A 563 -22.48 -5.54 22.13
N SER A 564 -22.27 -6.66 22.83
CA SER A 564 -22.89 -6.98 24.13
C SER A 564 -21.88 -7.06 25.27
N LEU A 565 -20.62 -6.66 25.05
CA LEU A 565 -19.60 -6.63 26.09
C LEU A 565 -19.92 -5.56 27.15
N GLU A 566 -19.77 -5.94 28.43
CA GLU A 566 -19.98 -5.06 29.57
C GLU A 566 -18.66 -4.75 30.28
N GLU A 567 -18.56 -3.56 30.87
CA GLU A 567 -17.36 -3.10 31.59
C GLU A 567 -17.00 -4.04 32.74
N LYS A 568 -18.00 -4.54 33.48
CA LYS A 568 -17.81 -5.45 34.61
C LYS A 568 -17.08 -6.73 34.20
N ALA A 569 -17.52 -7.38 33.13
CA ALA A 569 -16.90 -8.60 32.61
C ALA A 569 -15.45 -8.39 32.13
N LEU A 570 -15.14 -7.20 31.60
CA LEU A 570 -13.76 -6.87 31.20
C LEU A 570 -12.84 -6.67 32.40
N LEU A 571 -13.35 -6.15 33.52
CA LEU A 571 -12.56 -5.89 34.73
C LEU A 571 -12.17 -7.16 35.50
N GLU A 572 -12.88 -8.27 35.27
CA GLU A 572 -12.54 -9.58 35.83
C GLU A 572 -11.32 -10.22 35.15
N LEU A 573 -10.91 -9.71 33.99
CA LEU A 573 -9.77 -10.22 33.24
C LEU A 573 -8.45 -9.65 33.75
N GLU A 574 -7.42 -10.50 33.78
CA GLU A 574 -6.06 -10.10 34.15
C GLU A 574 -5.52 -8.98 33.22
N GLY A 575 -4.95 -7.93 33.81
CA GLY A 575 -4.36 -6.80 33.08
C GLY A 575 -5.38 -5.80 32.52
N TRP A 576 -6.61 -5.80 33.03
CA TRP A 576 -7.63 -4.79 32.74
C TRP A 576 -7.77 -3.78 33.87
N GLN A 577 -7.93 -2.53 33.46
CA GLN A 577 -8.20 -1.40 34.34
C GLN A 577 -9.38 -0.62 33.75
N GLN A 578 -10.09 0.12 34.58
CA GLN A 578 -11.30 0.87 34.22
C GLN A 578 -11.13 1.67 32.92
N LYS A 579 -10.07 2.47 32.82
CA LYS A 579 -9.78 3.28 31.63
C LYS A 579 -9.59 2.44 30.36
N LYS A 580 -8.95 1.28 30.44
CA LYS A 580 -8.73 0.38 29.30
C LYS A 580 -10.04 -0.26 28.84
N ALA A 581 -10.88 -0.68 29.78
CA ALA A 581 -12.22 -1.22 29.50
C ALA A 581 -13.11 -0.18 28.81
N GLN A 582 -13.20 1.02 29.38
CA GLN A 582 -13.96 2.14 28.82
C GLN A 582 -13.49 2.53 27.43
N ASN A 583 -12.16 2.63 27.22
CA ASN A 583 -11.61 2.94 25.91
C ASN A 583 -12.02 1.91 24.83
N LEU A 584 -12.04 0.61 25.18
CA LEU A 584 -12.48 -0.42 24.25
C LEU A 584 -13.99 -0.29 23.96
N LEU A 585 -14.83 -0.16 24.98
CA LEU A 585 -16.28 -0.04 24.82
C LEU A 585 -16.67 1.21 24.04
N GLN A 586 -15.98 2.33 24.26
CA GLN A 586 -16.12 3.54 23.46
C GLN A 586 -15.70 3.30 22.00
N ALA A 587 -14.61 2.57 21.75
CA ALA A 587 -14.17 2.24 20.40
C ALA A 587 -15.19 1.35 19.66
N ILE A 588 -15.81 0.37 20.34
CA ILE A 588 -16.89 -0.48 19.80
C ILE A 588 -18.15 0.35 19.55
N THR A 589 -18.48 1.27 20.44
CA THR A 589 -19.63 2.17 20.23
C THR A 589 -19.39 3.09 19.04
N LYS A 590 -18.16 3.60 18.87
CA LYS A 590 -17.75 4.44 17.74
C LYS A 590 -17.71 3.70 16.40
N SER A 591 -17.58 2.36 16.39
CA SER A 591 -17.67 1.60 15.14
C SER A 591 -19.11 1.49 14.62
N LYS A 592 -20.11 1.80 15.44
CA LYS A 592 -21.48 2.03 14.93
C LYS A 592 -21.47 3.21 13.99
N GLN A 593 -22.34 3.19 12.99
CA GLN A 593 -22.43 4.19 11.93
C GLN A 593 -21.16 4.33 11.08
N ALA A 594 -20.31 3.30 11.05
CA ALA A 594 -19.16 3.27 10.16
C ALA A 594 -19.60 3.37 8.68
N PRO A 595 -18.77 3.98 7.80
CA PRO A 595 -19.02 3.99 6.37
C PRO A 595 -19.26 2.57 5.81
N LEU A 596 -20.23 2.44 4.92
CA LEU A 596 -20.64 1.15 4.35
C LEU A 596 -19.48 0.36 3.73
N TRP A 597 -18.55 1.03 3.05
CA TRP A 597 -17.39 0.33 2.47
C TRP A 597 -16.51 -0.34 3.54
N ARG A 598 -16.40 0.24 4.75
CA ARG A 598 -15.68 -0.38 5.87
C ARG A 598 -16.42 -1.58 6.39
N PHE A 599 -17.75 -1.50 6.48
CA PHE A 599 -18.60 -2.61 6.86
C PHE A 599 -18.45 -3.79 5.89
N ILE A 600 -18.61 -3.55 4.58
CA ILE A 600 -18.42 -4.58 3.54
C ILE A 600 -17.01 -5.19 3.64
N SER A 601 -15.99 -4.36 3.80
CA SER A 601 -14.62 -4.84 3.95
C SER A 601 -14.49 -5.71 5.21
N ALA A 602 -15.03 -5.28 6.35
CA ALA A 602 -14.94 -5.96 7.65
C ALA A 602 -15.56 -7.37 7.66
N LEU A 603 -16.55 -7.65 6.79
CA LEU A 603 -17.11 -8.99 6.60
C LEU A 603 -16.07 -10.02 6.12
N GLY A 604 -14.93 -9.57 5.59
CA GLY A 604 -13.81 -10.43 5.27
C GLY A 604 -14.05 -11.38 4.10
N ILE A 605 -14.90 -10.96 3.16
CA ILE A 605 -15.29 -11.73 1.99
C ILE A 605 -14.07 -12.02 1.11
N GLU A 606 -13.93 -13.26 0.66
CA GLU A 606 -12.84 -13.69 -0.22
C GLU A 606 -12.79 -12.83 -1.49
N HIS A 607 -11.59 -12.38 -1.87
CA HIS A 607 -11.31 -11.46 -2.99
C HIS A 607 -11.87 -10.03 -2.87
N ILE A 608 -12.64 -9.69 -1.82
CA ILE A 608 -13.20 -8.35 -1.62
C ILE A 608 -12.34 -7.58 -0.62
N GLY A 609 -11.42 -6.77 -1.14
CA GLY A 609 -10.62 -5.83 -0.35
C GLY A 609 -11.22 -4.43 -0.26
N LYS A 610 -10.45 -3.48 0.29
CA LYS A 610 -10.85 -2.06 0.42
C LYS A 610 -11.34 -1.43 -0.88
N GLY A 611 -10.64 -1.68 -2.00
CA GLY A 611 -10.98 -1.11 -3.31
C GLY A 611 -12.35 -1.60 -3.79
N ALA A 612 -12.52 -2.91 -3.86
CA ALA A 612 -13.80 -3.54 -4.23
C ALA A 612 -14.95 -3.11 -3.31
N SER A 613 -14.71 -3.05 -2.00
CA SER A 613 -15.73 -2.63 -1.02
C SER A 613 -16.20 -1.19 -1.23
N LYS A 614 -15.30 -0.28 -1.64
CA LYS A 614 -15.66 1.10 -1.98
C LYS A 614 -16.53 1.16 -3.22
N ILE A 615 -16.13 0.46 -4.29
CA ILE A 615 -16.88 0.42 -5.55
C ILE A 615 -18.30 -0.10 -5.29
N LEU A 616 -18.42 -1.22 -4.57
CA LEU A 616 -19.70 -1.81 -4.17
C LEU A 616 -20.57 -0.85 -3.36
N ALA A 617 -20.02 -0.24 -2.30
CA ALA A 617 -20.74 0.70 -1.46
C ALA A 617 -21.18 1.96 -2.22
N GLN A 618 -20.33 2.45 -3.13
CA GLN A 618 -20.61 3.66 -3.93
C GLN A 618 -21.69 3.42 -4.98
N HIS A 619 -21.73 2.23 -5.60
CA HIS A 619 -22.68 1.94 -6.66
C HIS A 619 -24.05 1.52 -6.15
N PHE A 620 -24.09 0.72 -5.09
CA PHE A 620 -25.34 0.06 -4.67
C PHE A 620 -25.86 0.51 -3.30
N GLY A 621 -25.08 1.28 -2.53
CA GLY A 621 -25.47 1.61 -1.16
C GLY A 621 -25.80 0.37 -0.34
N LEU A 622 -26.72 0.49 0.63
CA LEU A 622 -27.12 -0.63 1.49
C LEU A 622 -27.79 -1.78 0.72
N GLU A 623 -28.40 -1.50 -0.43
CA GLU A 623 -29.04 -2.52 -1.28
C GLU A 623 -28.03 -3.48 -1.93
N VAL A 624 -26.72 -3.24 -1.78
CA VAL A 624 -25.68 -4.13 -2.30
C VAL A 624 -25.88 -5.60 -1.92
N PHE A 625 -26.45 -5.86 -0.74
CA PHE A 625 -26.69 -7.21 -0.23
C PHE A 625 -27.87 -7.93 -0.90
N ASP A 626 -28.67 -7.22 -1.69
CA ASP A 626 -29.81 -7.79 -2.42
C ASP A 626 -29.52 -7.94 -3.93
N LYS A 627 -28.36 -7.46 -4.40
CA LYS A 627 -28.01 -7.48 -5.84
C LYS A 627 -27.65 -8.88 -6.34
N THR A 628 -27.99 -9.13 -7.60
CA THR A 628 -27.73 -10.38 -8.30
C THR A 628 -26.29 -10.47 -8.80
N TYR A 629 -25.85 -11.69 -9.16
CA TYR A 629 -24.54 -11.90 -9.78
C TYR A 629 -24.32 -11.03 -11.03
N GLN A 630 -25.34 -10.86 -11.88
CA GLN A 630 -25.20 -10.08 -13.12
C GLN A 630 -24.98 -8.59 -12.82
N GLU A 631 -25.69 -8.04 -11.83
CA GLU A 631 -25.53 -6.64 -11.43
C GLU A 631 -24.14 -6.40 -10.84
N ILE A 632 -23.68 -7.26 -9.91
CA ILE A 632 -22.33 -7.12 -9.35
C ILE A 632 -21.25 -7.31 -10.43
N ALA A 633 -21.40 -8.30 -11.30
CA ALA A 633 -20.43 -8.58 -12.36
C ALA A 633 -20.37 -7.50 -13.44
N SER A 634 -21.39 -6.64 -13.55
CA SER A 634 -21.39 -5.53 -14.50
C SER A 634 -20.45 -4.39 -14.12
N LEU A 635 -20.03 -4.32 -12.85
CA LEU A 635 -19.08 -3.32 -12.38
C LEU A 635 -17.68 -3.55 -12.98
N GLU A 636 -16.98 -2.45 -13.28
CA GLU A 636 -15.60 -2.50 -13.74
C GLU A 636 -14.70 -3.19 -12.70
N GLY A 637 -13.97 -4.23 -13.12
CA GLY A 637 -13.15 -5.06 -12.25
C GLY A 637 -13.90 -6.19 -11.52
N PHE A 638 -15.19 -6.42 -11.80
CA PHE A 638 -16.01 -7.48 -11.14
C PHE A 638 -16.53 -8.58 -12.09
N GLY A 639 -16.25 -8.50 -13.40
CA GLY A 639 -16.38 -9.67 -14.30
C GLY A 639 -17.29 -9.55 -15.53
N ALA A 640 -17.43 -8.39 -16.18
CA ALA A 640 -18.16 -8.27 -17.44
C ALA A 640 -17.47 -8.98 -18.64
N LYS A 641 -18.23 -9.20 -19.73
CA LYS A 641 -17.81 -9.92 -20.96
C LYS A 641 -16.44 -9.44 -21.49
N GLY A 642 -15.51 -10.38 -21.67
CA GLY A 642 -14.18 -10.14 -22.26
C GLY A 642 -13.01 -10.14 -21.26
N LEU A 643 -13.28 -10.28 -19.97
CA LEU A 643 -12.30 -10.20 -18.89
C LEU A 643 -11.68 -11.55 -18.46
N LYS A 644 -10.54 -11.45 -17.75
CA LYS A 644 -9.74 -12.58 -17.25
C LYS A 644 -10.53 -13.37 -16.19
N GLU A 645 -10.28 -14.67 -16.08
CA GLU A 645 -11.03 -15.57 -15.16
C GLU A 645 -10.95 -15.16 -13.68
N GLU A 646 -9.95 -14.36 -13.30
CA GLU A 646 -9.75 -13.85 -11.94
C GLU A 646 -10.84 -12.86 -11.54
N GLU A 647 -11.30 -12.01 -12.46
CA GLU A 647 -12.27 -10.94 -12.21
C GLU A 647 -13.69 -11.50 -12.03
N LYS A 648 -13.99 -12.64 -12.65
CA LYS A 648 -15.26 -13.37 -12.48
C LYS A 648 -15.43 -13.94 -11.06
N LYS A 649 -14.33 -14.18 -10.34
CA LYS A 649 -14.37 -14.76 -8.99
C LYS A 649 -14.85 -13.76 -7.95
N ILE A 650 -14.68 -12.46 -8.19
CA ILE A 650 -15.01 -11.39 -7.24
C ILE A 650 -16.53 -11.34 -7.03
N ALA A 651 -17.31 -11.16 -8.10
CA ALA A 651 -18.77 -11.14 -8.04
C ALA A 651 -19.35 -12.44 -7.49
N ALA A 652 -18.83 -13.59 -7.94
CA ALA A 652 -19.27 -14.90 -7.46
C ALA A 652 -19.04 -15.08 -5.96
N SER A 653 -17.87 -14.66 -5.46
CA SER A 653 -17.51 -14.79 -4.04
C SER A 653 -18.37 -13.90 -3.16
N PHE A 654 -18.66 -12.67 -3.62
CA PHE A 654 -19.55 -11.75 -2.91
C PHE A 654 -20.96 -12.33 -2.79
N VAL A 655 -21.62 -12.66 -3.91
CA VAL A 655 -23.00 -13.16 -3.90
C VAL A 655 -23.12 -14.47 -3.12
N ARG A 656 -22.15 -15.39 -3.27
CA ARG A 656 -22.10 -16.63 -2.48
C ARG A 656 -22.02 -16.34 -0.98
N PHE A 657 -21.12 -15.45 -0.57
CA PHE A 657 -20.95 -15.11 0.84
C PHE A 657 -22.22 -14.49 1.42
N VAL A 658 -22.84 -13.54 0.71
CA VAL A 658 -24.07 -12.89 1.16
C VAL A 658 -25.20 -13.91 1.33
N LYS A 659 -25.33 -14.84 0.39
CA LYS A 659 -26.29 -15.94 0.48
C LYS A 659 -26.03 -16.86 1.68
N GLU A 660 -24.78 -17.27 1.90
CA GLU A 660 -24.40 -18.16 3.00
C GLU A 660 -24.49 -17.50 4.39
N ASN A 661 -24.33 -16.17 4.47
CA ASN A 661 -24.22 -15.44 5.74
C ASN A 661 -25.37 -14.44 5.96
N LYS A 662 -26.52 -14.63 5.30
CA LYS A 662 -27.65 -13.68 5.33
C LYS A 662 -28.10 -13.31 6.74
N GLY A 663 -28.18 -14.29 7.65
CA GLY A 663 -28.58 -14.07 9.05
C GLY A 663 -27.58 -13.19 9.81
N LEU A 664 -26.29 -13.53 9.72
CA LEU A 664 -25.19 -12.76 10.31
C LEU A 664 -25.15 -11.32 9.79
N ILE A 665 -25.27 -11.14 8.48
CA ILE A 665 -25.26 -9.81 7.84
C ILE A 665 -26.44 -8.98 8.36
N LYS A 666 -27.65 -9.55 8.43
CA LYS A 666 -28.83 -8.85 8.94
C LYS A 666 -28.63 -8.36 10.38
N GLN A 667 -28.12 -9.22 11.27
CA GLN A 667 -27.85 -8.84 12.66
C GLN A 667 -26.78 -7.75 12.76
N LEU A 668 -25.68 -7.89 12.01
CA LEU A 668 -24.61 -6.89 12.00
C LEU A 668 -25.05 -5.56 11.39
N LEU A 669 -25.93 -5.55 10.38
CA LEU A 669 -26.53 -4.33 9.85
C LEU A 669 -27.32 -3.58 10.93
N THR A 670 -28.05 -4.29 11.80
CA THR A 670 -28.78 -3.67 12.92
C THR A 670 -27.83 -3.13 13.99
N LEU A 671 -26.78 -3.89 14.36
CA LEU A 671 -25.86 -3.52 15.43
C LEU A 671 -24.90 -2.39 15.03
N VAL A 672 -24.37 -2.47 13.82
CA VAL A 672 -23.41 -1.49 13.29
C VAL A 672 -24.13 -0.30 12.67
N ASN A 673 -25.29 -0.49 12.03
CA ASN A 673 -26.03 0.53 11.30
C ASN A 673 -25.14 1.37 10.36
N PRO A 674 -24.48 0.75 9.37
CA PRO A 674 -23.48 1.43 8.55
C PRO A 674 -24.10 2.51 7.65
N ILE A 675 -23.40 3.63 7.50
CA ILE A 675 -23.85 4.75 6.67
C ILE A 675 -23.39 4.55 5.22
N ALA A 676 -24.34 4.46 4.29
CA ALA A 676 -24.03 4.59 2.87
C ALA A 676 -23.62 6.03 2.58
N THR A 677 -22.50 6.23 1.88
CA THR A 677 -22.13 7.56 1.40
C THR A 677 -23.18 8.00 0.39
N GLU A 678 -24.10 8.88 0.79
CA GLU A 678 -24.98 9.54 -0.15
C GLU A 678 -24.14 10.43 -1.06
N LYS A 679 -24.20 10.19 -2.39
CA LYS A 679 -23.82 11.23 -3.33
C LYS A 679 -24.89 12.31 -3.20
N LYS A 680 -24.51 13.51 -2.75
CA LYS A 680 -25.23 14.72 -3.14
C LYS A 680 -25.07 14.82 -4.66
N ILE A 681 -25.99 14.23 -5.40
CA ILE A 681 -26.05 14.40 -6.85
C ILE A 681 -26.56 15.82 -7.06
N THR A 682 -25.65 16.74 -7.35
CA THR A 682 -25.99 18.03 -7.91
C THR A 682 -26.78 17.76 -9.20
N PRO A 683 -27.92 18.44 -9.46
CA PRO A 683 -28.60 18.32 -10.74
C PRO A 683 -27.61 18.59 -11.87
N SER A 684 -27.37 17.60 -12.74
CA SER A 684 -26.44 17.70 -13.87
C SER A 684 -27.16 17.27 -15.14
N PHE A 685 -26.75 17.81 -16.29
CA PHE A 685 -27.26 17.38 -17.59
C PHE A 685 -27.05 15.88 -17.86
N PHE A 686 -26.01 15.31 -17.23
CA PHE A 686 -25.60 13.92 -17.45
C PHE A 686 -26.36 12.91 -16.60
N LYS A 687 -27.19 13.37 -15.65
CA LYS A 687 -27.95 12.50 -14.77
C LYS A 687 -28.84 11.53 -15.57
N ASP A 688 -28.78 10.25 -15.22
CA ASP A 688 -29.54 9.13 -15.78
C ASP A 688 -29.30 8.86 -17.29
N LYS A 689 -28.40 9.60 -17.95
CA LYS A 689 -28.05 9.38 -19.36
C LYS A 689 -27.10 8.19 -19.53
N LYS A 690 -27.30 7.39 -20.57
CA LYS A 690 -26.40 6.29 -20.96
C LYS A 690 -25.38 6.77 -21.99
N ILE A 691 -24.13 6.93 -21.56
CA ILE A 691 -23.08 7.60 -22.31
C ILE A 691 -22.05 6.61 -22.84
N VAL A 692 -21.65 6.75 -24.09
CA VAL A 692 -20.52 6.01 -24.68
C VAL A 692 -19.37 6.98 -24.92
N ILE A 693 -18.17 6.60 -24.50
CA ILE A 693 -16.96 7.38 -24.75
C ILE A 693 -16.12 6.70 -25.84
N THR A 694 -15.71 7.44 -26.87
CA THR A 694 -14.87 6.94 -27.96
C THR A 694 -13.79 7.94 -28.39
N GLY A 695 -12.78 7.48 -29.13
CA GLY A 695 -11.63 8.32 -29.52
C GLY A 695 -10.58 8.50 -28.42
N SER A 696 -9.50 9.20 -28.79
CA SER A 696 -8.40 9.64 -27.94
C SER A 696 -8.76 10.96 -27.27
N LEU A 697 -8.70 10.99 -25.94
CA LEU A 697 -9.12 12.13 -25.11
C LEU A 697 -7.91 12.79 -24.44
N GLU A 698 -8.04 14.05 -24.03
CA GLU A 698 -7.02 14.77 -23.27
C GLU A 698 -6.80 14.15 -21.89
N LYS A 699 -7.89 13.80 -21.20
CA LYS A 699 -7.86 13.08 -19.91
C LYS A 699 -7.99 11.56 -20.11
N PRO A 700 -7.43 10.73 -19.23
CA PRO A 700 -7.65 9.29 -19.27
C PRO A 700 -9.14 8.95 -19.28
N ARG A 701 -9.57 8.05 -20.15
CA ARG A 701 -10.99 7.64 -20.27
C ARG A 701 -11.58 7.22 -18.92
N THR A 702 -10.79 6.59 -18.06
CA THR A 702 -11.19 6.18 -16.70
C THR A 702 -11.55 7.37 -15.81
N GLU A 703 -10.87 8.52 -15.95
CA GLU A 703 -11.18 9.72 -15.20
C GLU A 703 -12.46 10.38 -15.70
N ILE A 704 -12.65 10.44 -17.01
CA ILE A 704 -13.87 10.96 -17.63
C ILE A 704 -15.06 10.06 -17.28
N SER A 705 -14.89 8.74 -17.31
CA SER A 705 -15.92 7.80 -16.84
C SER A 705 -16.29 8.04 -15.38
N ALA A 706 -15.29 8.14 -14.50
CA ALA A 706 -15.53 8.38 -13.08
C ALA A 706 -16.21 9.73 -12.81
N LEU A 707 -15.90 10.76 -13.61
CA LEU A 707 -16.55 12.07 -13.54
C LEU A 707 -17.99 12.01 -14.02
N LEU A 708 -18.26 11.38 -15.17
CA LEU A 708 -19.63 11.21 -15.66
C LEU A 708 -20.48 10.38 -14.68
N GLU A 709 -19.91 9.32 -14.11
CA GLU A 709 -20.55 8.52 -13.07
C GLU A 709 -20.73 9.29 -11.76
N SER A 710 -19.84 10.23 -11.42
CA SER A 710 -20.02 11.11 -10.25
C SER A 710 -21.19 12.07 -10.45
N LEU A 711 -21.45 12.48 -11.69
CA LEU A 711 -22.57 13.33 -12.11
C LEU A 711 -23.89 12.57 -12.33
N GLY A 712 -23.90 11.25 -12.15
CA GLY A 712 -25.09 10.41 -12.23
C GLY A 712 -25.36 9.79 -13.61
N ALA A 713 -24.39 9.78 -14.51
CA ALA A 713 -24.51 9.11 -15.80
C ALA A 713 -24.20 7.60 -15.71
N HIS A 714 -24.67 6.85 -16.71
CA HIS A 714 -24.35 5.45 -16.92
C HIS A 714 -23.39 5.28 -18.10
N VAL A 715 -22.10 5.06 -17.82
CA VAL A 715 -21.10 4.89 -18.89
C VAL A 715 -21.09 3.45 -19.40
N GLN A 716 -21.19 3.27 -20.72
CA GLN A 716 -21.23 1.97 -21.39
C GLN A 716 -20.22 1.88 -22.53
N THR A 717 -19.79 0.66 -22.84
CA THR A 717 -18.66 0.42 -23.76
C THR A 717 -19.03 0.42 -25.24
N GLY A 718 -20.31 0.27 -25.58
CA GLY A 718 -20.79 0.12 -26.96
C GLY A 718 -22.01 0.97 -27.28
N VAL A 719 -22.09 1.42 -28.51
CA VAL A 719 -23.24 2.18 -29.04
C VAL A 719 -24.39 1.22 -29.36
N SER A 720 -25.55 1.50 -28.79
CA SER A 720 -26.82 0.78 -29.00
C SER A 720 -27.97 1.75 -29.20
N SER A 721 -29.15 1.28 -29.60
CA SER A 721 -30.36 2.11 -29.67
C SER A 721 -30.81 2.69 -28.33
N LYS A 722 -30.24 2.22 -27.21
CA LYS A 722 -30.49 2.72 -25.85
C LYS A 722 -29.41 3.70 -25.37
N THR A 723 -28.47 4.09 -26.22
CA THR A 723 -27.43 5.06 -25.88
C THR A 723 -28.00 6.46 -26.06
N ASP A 724 -27.89 7.30 -25.03
CA ASP A 724 -28.45 8.65 -25.04
C ASP A 724 -27.44 9.68 -25.58
N LEU A 725 -26.15 9.47 -25.34
CA LEU A 725 -25.09 10.40 -25.73
C LEU A 725 -23.79 9.65 -26.07
N LEU A 726 -23.08 10.08 -27.11
CA LEU A 726 -21.72 9.63 -27.40
C LEU A 726 -20.75 10.81 -27.27
N ILE A 727 -19.81 10.72 -26.32
CA ILE A 727 -18.71 11.68 -26.18
C ILE A 727 -17.52 11.18 -26.97
N TYR A 728 -16.93 12.03 -27.79
CA TYR A 728 -15.83 11.65 -28.65
C TYR A 728 -14.67 12.65 -28.65
N GLY A 729 -13.45 12.11 -28.65
CA GLY A 729 -12.21 12.86 -28.91
C GLY A 729 -11.64 12.56 -30.29
N GLU A 730 -10.34 12.79 -30.47
CA GLU A 730 -9.66 12.56 -31.75
C GLU A 730 -9.74 11.09 -32.20
N ASN A 731 -9.86 10.85 -33.50
CA ASN A 731 -9.94 9.51 -34.10
C ASN A 731 -11.02 8.60 -33.46
N PRO A 732 -12.29 9.01 -33.46
CA PRO A 732 -13.36 8.33 -32.73
C PRO A 732 -13.81 6.99 -33.32
N GLY A 733 -13.36 6.69 -34.55
CA GLY A 733 -13.51 5.41 -35.23
C GLY A 733 -14.95 5.02 -35.55
N SER A 734 -15.19 3.72 -35.71
CA SER A 734 -16.47 3.15 -36.17
C SER A 734 -17.67 3.38 -35.22
N LYS A 735 -17.43 3.79 -33.97
CA LYS A 735 -18.48 4.09 -33.00
C LYS A 735 -19.19 5.41 -33.27
N LEU A 736 -18.47 6.43 -33.74
CA LEU A 736 -19.09 7.70 -34.14
C LEU A 736 -20.02 7.50 -35.33
N GLU A 737 -19.54 6.77 -36.34
CA GLU A 737 -20.35 6.41 -37.52
C GLU A 737 -21.60 5.62 -37.13
N LYS A 738 -21.47 4.69 -36.19
CA LYS A 738 -22.61 3.93 -35.66
C LYS A 738 -23.60 4.80 -34.89
N ALA A 739 -23.13 5.78 -34.11
CA ALA A 739 -23.99 6.69 -33.37
C ALA A 739 -24.78 7.62 -34.29
N LYS A 740 -24.11 8.19 -35.31
CA LYS A 740 -24.76 9.01 -36.35
C LYS A 740 -25.86 8.24 -37.09
N LYS A 741 -25.60 6.98 -37.48
CA LYS A 741 -26.59 6.12 -38.14
C LYS A 741 -27.81 5.78 -37.27
N LEU A 742 -27.63 5.74 -35.95
CA LEU A 742 -28.68 5.42 -34.99
C LEU A 742 -29.40 6.68 -34.45
N GLY A 743 -29.03 7.89 -34.92
CA GLY A 743 -29.63 9.15 -34.48
C GLY A 743 -29.33 9.51 -33.03
N ILE A 744 -28.20 9.03 -32.49
CA ILE A 744 -27.79 9.27 -31.10
C ILE A 744 -27.08 10.62 -31.00
N GLU A 745 -27.34 11.38 -29.94
CA GLU A 745 -26.68 12.67 -29.67
C GLU A 745 -25.16 12.46 -29.56
N VAL A 746 -24.37 13.32 -30.23
CA VAL A 746 -22.90 13.24 -30.21
C VAL A 746 -22.32 14.55 -29.67
N MET A 747 -21.30 14.46 -28.83
CA MET A 747 -20.66 15.61 -28.18
C MET A 747 -19.14 15.46 -28.26
N GLU A 748 -18.49 16.49 -28.79
CA GLU A 748 -17.02 16.54 -28.84
C GLU A 748 -16.43 16.83 -27.45
N GLU A 749 -15.22 16.35 -27.19
CA GLU A 749 -14.55 16.50 -25.88
C GLU A 749 -14.49 17.97 -25.41
N VAL A 750 -14.20 18.90 -26.32
CA VAL A 750 -14.14 20.33 -26.01
C VAL A 750 -15.49 20.84 -25.47
N THR A 751 -16.59 20.51 -26.16
CA THR A 751 -17.96 20.87 -25.73
C THR A 751 -18.36 20.20 -24.42
N PHE A 752 -17.91 18.96 -24.21
CA PHE A 752 -18.11 18.25 -22.94
C PHE A 752 -17.42 18.98 -21.77
N LEU A 753 -16.17 19.39 -21.94
CA LEU A 753 -15.41 20.11 -20.92
C LEU A 753 -15.98 21.51 -20.64
N GLU A 754 -16.46 22.23 -21.66
CA GLU A 754 -17.13 23.52 -21.49
C GLU A 754 -18.43 23.40 -20.68
N ARG A 755 -19.21 22.35 -20.95
CA ARG A 755 -20.45 22.07 -20.21
C ARG A 755 -20.18 21.70 -18.75
N LEU A 756 -19.09 20.99 -18.47
CA LEU A 756 -18.67 20.72 -17.09
C LEU A 756 -18.32 21.99 -16.32
N LYS A 757 -17.65 22.94 -16.99
CA LYS A 757 -17.31 24.25 -16.40
C LYS A 757 -18.55 25.09 -16.13
N SER A 758 -19.54 25.10 -17.04
CA SER A 758 -20.78 25.86 -16.86
C SER A 758 -21.69 25.28 -15.76
N GLU A 759 -21.59 23.98 -15.47
CA GLU A 759 -22.30 23.32 -14.35
C GLU A 759 -21.55 23.40 -13.00
N GLY A 760 -20.42 24.12 -12.92
CA GLY A 760 -19.65 24.30 -11.69
C GLY A 760 -18.82 23.08 -11.26
N ASN A 761 -18.57 22.14 -12.17
CA ASN A 761 -17.90 20.86 -11.93
C ASN A 761 -16.50 20.77 -12.61
N GLY A 762 -15.89 21.92 -12.89
CA GLY A 762 -14.64 22.07 -13.66
C GLY A 762 -13.36 21.83 -12.89
#